data_AF-A0A8S2GKU8-F1
#
_entry.id   AF-A0A8S2GKU8-F1
#
_cell.length_a   1.000
_cell.length_b   1.000
_cell.length_c   1.000
_cell.angle_alpha   90.00
_cell.angle_beta   90.00
_cell.angle_gamma   90.00
#
_symmetry.space_group_name_H-M   'P 1'
#
loop_
_entity.id
_entity.type
_entity.pdbx_description
1 polymer ?
#
loop_
_entity_poly.entity_id
_entity_poly.type
_entity_poly.pdbx_seq_one_letter_code
_entity_poly.pdbx_strand_id
1 'polypeptide(L)'
;MKWCACIKESKSSNNVPVAPVADLVTTVTTLEDDIEKDIDQSNNGPSPPLIQGRLKNLSFLKREKLTDSNGIATTTANEFDLINHSELVNTAIDPHSSASPEVLETRHYGVNVHLIRGKDLAIKDFWGSSDPYVKFTYKKSLVYKSQTMFKNLNPIWDEKFEFFIDNRSIPLVLSIFDYDRAIRDDPMGNITIDLSKLELEKVHELSLEIDNENRTDDKVGLIRLNIQLTPKSTEYREEMVRSISQQAPQSADVKKPIANKTVAWNKIVEVLLVEGKNLLSMDANGKADPYVRMKLGVERYRSKTIRKSLNPLWQQQFLFYIFETSVPPLEVTVWDYDGGGNKDEFMGRGVCQLSNLREEITHKLNIQLEDGAGELVFLVTITDTRAADEVLMNSSVRHSIDASLTSIITEEDIISHTSLASLKTIQDVYDVGVVEVKVYQAHDLQSADINGKSDPFCIVELDNTRLRTHTIYKTLFPVWNKTFLIPVRDIHSVLEITVFDEDKNKVAEFLGKIAIPLFAIKNGERKWYTLKDRKLLIPAKGVIEIEMTLAYGNLKAMLRTFTPKEQKYFQNEPKLKLAVLRQNITRIQNMLMAVLNVFKFINYCFEWKNPVLSSFAFLISVLLVWNFELYMLPLTLIALFARNFLAEYRRYYTGDSNTITDENLTAAIENEAIDDDIDENASTKEEKKSIREKIQAFQDTVLEVQEALDTLASSAERLKNTFNFSVPWLSWLAIIVLLVVTFILYMIPLRYLLLAFVINKFTKRFRKGPDYIDNNEVFDFISRLPSDMELIQYRELKVITRSTAANKKKQTNSKN
;
A
#
# COMPACT_ATOMS: atom_id res chain seq x y z
N MET A 1 32.57 -39.48 19.64
CA MET A 1 31.70 -40.61 19.21
C MET A 1 30.72 -41.00 20.33
N LYS A 2 29.83 -40.08 20.77
CA LYS A 2 28.71 -40.33 21.73
C LYS A 2 27.85 -39.05 21.91
N TRP A 3 27.24 -38.54 20.83
CA TRP A 3 26.38 -37.34 20.87
C TRP A 3 25.03 -37.49 20.14
N CYS A 4 24.74 -38.64 19.50
CA CYS A 4 23.53 -38.83 18.67
C CYS A 4 22.37 -39.57 19.39
N ALA A 5 22.36 -39.66 20.72
CA ALA A 5 21.48 -40.58 21.47
C ALA A 5 20.45 -39.92 22.41
N CYS A 6 20.31 -38.59 22.42
CA CYS A 6 19.46 -37.88 23.40
C CYS A 6 18.39 -36.95 22.81
N ILE A 7 18.07 -37.07 21.51
CA ILE A 7 16.97 -36.35 20.87
C ILE A 7 15.96 -37.36 20.33
N LYS A 8 15.28 -38.09 21.23
CA LYS A 8 14.21 -39.01 20.84
C LYS A 8 13.10 -39.23 21.89
N GLU A 9 12.84 -38.24 22.75
CA GLU A 9 11.64 -38.26 23.62
C GLU A 9 11.25 -36.86 24.11
N SER A 10 10.32 -36.21 23.41
CA SER A 10 9.44 -35.11 23.89
C SER A 10 8.63 -34.54 22.71
N LYS A 11 7.53 -35.18 22.32
CA LYS A 11 6.54 -34.60 21.39
C LYS A 11 5.48 -33.83 22.18
N SER A 12 5.52 -32.50 22.16
CA SER A 12 4.35 -31.63 22.39
C SER A 12 4.69 -30.18 22.02
N SER A 13 3.75 -29.49 21.37
CA SER A 13 3.81 -28.11 20.87
C SER A 13 4.81 -27.82 19.74
N ASN A 14 4.39 -26.90 18.86
CA ASN A 14 4.98 -26.51 17.58
C ASN A 14 6.50 -26.31 17.62
N ASN A 15 7.23 -27.12 16.83
CA ASN A 15 8.57 -26.81 16.34
C ASN A 15 8.82 -27.55 15.03
N VAL A 16 9.30 -26.82 14.02
CA VAL A 16 9.67 -27.36 12.70
C VAL A 16 10.97 -28.17 12.83
N PRO A 17 11.08 -29.37 12.24
CA PRO A 17 12.33 -30.11 12.20
C PRO A 17 13.28 -29.46 11.19
N VAL A 18 14.31 -28.76 11.67
CA VAL A 18 15.40 -28.25 10.82
C VAL A 18 16.21 -29.44 10.30
N ALA A 19 15.98 -29.83 9.05
CA ALA A 19 16.90 -30.68 8.30
C ALA A 19 18.22 -29.92 8.06
N PRO A 20 19.38 -30.60 8.02
CA PRO A 20 20.65 -29.93 7.80
C PRO A 20 20.66 -29.24 6.43
N VAL A 21 20.97 -27.94 6.42
CA VAL A 21 20.94 -27.07 5.22
C VAL A 21 21.78 -27.63 4.06
N ALA A 22 22.84 -28.39 4.36
CA ALA A 22 23.66 -29.06 3.35
C ALA A 22 22.88 -30.13 2.55
N ASP A 23 22.04 -30.94 3.20
CA ASP A 23 21.23 -31.97 2.52
C ASP A 23 20.14 -31.29 1.68
N LEU A 24 19.54 -30.21 2.19
CA LEU A 24 18.53 -29.41 1.47
C LEU A 24 19.09 -28.75 0.21
N VAL A 25 20.25 -28.08 0.31
CA VAL A 25 20.93 -27.49 -0.86
C VAL A 25 21.31 -28.58 -1.87
N THR A 26 21.84 -29.72 -1.41
CA THR A 26 22.18 -30.85 -2.29
C THR A 26 20.95 -31.40 -2.99
N THR A 27 19.83 -31.56 -2.27
CA THR A 27 18.56 -32.06 -2.82
C THR A 27 17.97 -31.12 -3.86
N VAL A 28 18.05 -29.80 -3.63
CA VAL A 28 17.60 -28.78 -4.61
C VAL A 28 18.49 -28.77 -5.84
N THR A 29 19.82 -28.87 -5.71
CA THR A 29 20.70 -28.97 -6.89
C THR A 29 20.49 -30.27 -7.68
N THR A 30 20.21 -31.40 -7.02
CA THR A 30 19.85 -32.64 -7.74
C THR A 30 18.47 -32.53 -8.41
N LEU A 31 17.55 -31.75 -7.84
CA LEU A 31 16.25 -31.48 -8.48
C LEU A 31 16.38 -30.55 -9.69
N GLU A 32 17.27 -29.55 -9.69
CA GLU A 32 17.61 -28.79 -10.90
C GLU A 32 18.20 -29.73 -11.97
N ASP A 33 19.21 -30.53 -11.61
CA ASP A 33 19.85 -31.50 -12.53
C ASP A 33 18.86 -32.54 -13.10
N ASP A 34 17.84 -32.96 -12.35
CA ASP A 34 16.86 -33.96 -12.80
C ASP A 34 15.71 -33.33 -13.61
N ILE A 35 15.29 -32.10 -13.27
CA ILE A 35 14.33 -31.33 -14.10
C ILE A 35 14.95 -30.98 -15.46
N GLU A 36 16.23 -30.60 -15.50
CA GLU A 36 16.94 -30.29 -16.75
C GLU A 36 17.07 -31.56 -17.64
N LYS A 37 17.32 -32.74 -17.03
CA LYS A 37 17.29 -34.03 -17.74
C LYS A 37 15.90 -34.45 -18.24
N ASP A 38 14.83 -34.20 -17.48
CA ASP A 38 13.47 -34.55 -17.88
C ASP A 38 12.95 -33.64 -19.02
N ILE A 39 13.38 -32.37 -19.05
CA ILE A 39 13.12 -31.45 -20.16
C ILE A 39 13.82 -31.95 -21.44
N ASP A 40 15.09 -32.37 -21.35
CA ASP A 40 15.85 -32.94 -22.48
C ASP A 40 15.32 -34.30 -22.96
N GLN A 41 14.75 -35.12 -22.07
CA GLN A 41 14.09 -36.38 -22.45
C GLN A 41 12.74 -36.13 -23.15
N SER A 42 11.98 -35.10 -22.76
CA SER A 42 10.70 -34.79 -23.43
C SER A 42 10.83 -34.39 -24.91
N ASN A 43 12.02 -33.90 -25.31
CA ASN A 43 12.33 -33.50 -26.68
C ASN A 43 12.81 -34.66 -27.60
N ASN A 44 12.95 -35.89 -27.08
CA ASN A 44 13.50 -37.03 -27.82
C ASN A 44 12.52 -38.23 -27.88
N GLY A 45 11.37 -38.02 -28.54
CA GLY A 45 10.43 -39.09 -28.96
C GLY A 45 10.07 -38.95 -30.44
N PRO A 46 9.93 -40.05 -31.22
CA PRO A 46 9.91 -39.98 -32.68
C PRO A 46 8.56 -39.54 -33.26
N SER A 47 8.53 -38.42 -33.96
CA SER A 47 7.41 -38.01 -34.83
C SER A 47 7.51 -38.67 -36.22
N PRO A 48 6.43 -39.25 -36.78
CA PRO A 48 6.44 -39.81 -38.13
C PRO A 48 6.53 -38.69 -39.20
N PRO A 49 7.10 -38.98 -40.38
CA PRO A 49 7.61 -37.93 -41.26
C PRO A 49 6.56 -37.39 -42.23
N LEU A 50 6.61 -36.08 -42.50
CA LEU A 50 6.34 -35.55 -43.83
C LEU A 50 6.97 -34.14 -44.01
N ILE A 51 7.70 -34.00 -45.13
CA ILE A 51 8.19 -32.75 -45.75
C ILE A 51 9.34 -32.04 -45.02
N GLN A 52 10.57 -32.44 -45.36
CA GLN A 52 11.80 -31.68 -45.14
C GLN A 52 11.73 -30.31 -45.83
N GLY A 53 12.12 -29.23 -45.12
CA GLY A 53 12.00 -27.88 -45.68
C GLY A 53 12.72 -26.77 -44.92
N ARG A 54 14.07 -26.79 -44.93
CA ARG A 54 14.90 -25.56 -44.91
C ARG A 54 14.97 -24.75 -43.60
N LEU A 55 15.64 -25.31 -42.58
CA LEU A 55 16.41 -24.50 -41.62
C LEU A 55 17.90 -24.57 -41.96
N LYS A 56 18.47 -23.46 -42.45
CA LYS A 56 19.90 -23.15 -42.40
C LYS A 56 20.11 -21.66 -42.72
N ASN A 57 21.11 -21.07 -42.07
CA ASN A 57 21.51 -19.67 -42.11
C ASN A 57 20.61 -18.73 -41.29
N LEU A 58 21.08 -18.38 -40.08
CA LEU A 58 21.14 -16.97 -39.64
C LEU A 58 22.12 -16.83 -38.46
N SER A 59 23.42 -16.81 -38.79
CA SER A 59 24.46 -16.32 -37.91
C SER A 59 25.57 -15.71 -38.78
N PHE A 60 25.58 -14.39 -38.95
CA PHE A 60 26.79 -13.60 -39.21
C PHE A 60 26.54 -12.08 -39.08
N LEU A 61 27.62 -11.37 -38.76
CA LEU A 61 27.85 -9.93 -38.49
C LEU A 61 26.85 -8.89 -39.09
N LYS A 62 26.49 -7.80 -38.39
CA LYS A 62 27.31 -6.71 -37.79
C LYS A 62 28.03 -5.80 -38.82
N ARG A 63 27.31 -4.74 -39.23
CA ARG A 63 27.75 -3.32 -39.42
C ARG A 63 29.01 -3.03 -40.28
N GLU A 64 28.82 -2.51 -41.49
CA GLU A 64 29.44 -1.27 -42.05
C GLU A 64 28.73 -0.88 -43.39
N LYS A 65 28.26 0.38 -43.56
CA LYS A 65 28.89 1.58 -44.18
C LYS A 65 28.95 1.63 -45.73
N LEU A 66 28.20 2.61 -46.25
CA LEU A 66 28.55 3.61 -47.29
C LEU A 66 28.73 3.24 -48.79
N THR A 67 28.45 4.28 -49.57
CA THR A 67 28.83 4.59 -50.97
C THR A 67 28.16 3.87 -52.16
N ASP A 68 27.28 4.64 -52.80
CA ASP A 68 27.40 5.12 -54.18
C ASP A 68 26.78 4.36 -55.40
N SER A 69 25.79 5.06 -55.96
CA SER A 69 25.70 5.52 -57.36
C SER A 69 24.75 4.82 -58.34
N ASN A 70 24.09 5.68 -59.14
CA ASN A 70 23.33 5.43 -60.38
C ASN A 70 22.02 4.61 -60.18
N GLY A 71 20.81 5.12 -60.44
CA GLY A 71 20.37 6.07 -61.49
C GLY A 71 19.66 5.24 -62.57
N ILE A 72 18.46 5.53 -63.08
CA ILE A 72 17.79 6.77 -63.44
C ILE A 72 16.31 6.43 -63.80
N ALA A 73 15.42 7.44 -63.72
CA ALA A 73 14.15 7.63 -64.45
C ALA A 73 12.83 7.06 -63.88
N THR A 74 11.70 7.79 -63.89
CA THR A 74 11.40 9.22 -64.16
C THR A 74 9.96 9.56 -63.69
N THR A 75 9.62 10.86 -63.66
CA THR A 75 8.24 11.42 -63.78
C THR A 75 7.36 11.39 -62.52
N THR A 76 6.84 12.49 -61.95
CA THR A 76 7.08 13.97 -62.00
C THR A 76 6.31 14.54 -60.79
N ALA A 77 6.85 15.41 -59.92
CA ALA A 77 7.00 16.87 -60.08
C ALA A 77 5.66 17.63 -60.22
N ASN A 78 5.35 18.77 -59.59
CA ASN A 78 6.03 19.66 -58.60
C ASN A 78 4.91 20.40 -57.80
N GLU A 79 5.05 20.84 -56.54
CA GLU A 79 5.96 21.83 -55.92
C GLU A 79 5.57 23.31 -56.18
N PHE A 80 5.17 24.00 -55.08
CA PHE A 80 5.36 25.43 -54.67
C PHE A 80 4.89 26.57 -55.61
N ASP A 81 4.42 27.74 -55.13
CA ASP A 81 5.20 28.70 -54.34
C ASP A 81 4.36 29.82 -53.62
N LEU A 82 5.05 30.76 -52.96
CA LEU A 82 4.52 31.90 -52.17
C LEU A 82 3.62 32.90 -52.92
N ILE A 83 2.86 33.73 -52.19
CA ILE A 83 3.00 35.22 -52.16
C ILE A 83 2.04 35.90 -51.14
N ASN A 84 2.48 37.04 -50.59
CA ASN A 84 1.73 37.94 -49.70
C ASN A 84 0.44 38.49 -50.33
N HIS A 85 -0.56 38.81 -49.51
CA HIS A 85 -1.30 40.08 -49.67
C HIS A 85 -1.81 40.62 -48.33
N SER A 86 -1.41 41.85 -48.03
CA SER A 86 -2.05 42.73 -47.06
C SER A 86 -2.43 44.00 -47.82
N GLU A 87 -3.68 44.44 -47.74
CA GLU A 87 -4.03 45.80 -48.15
C GLU A 87 -5.18 46.37 -47.32
N LEU A 88 -5.17 47.69 -47.18
CA LEU A 88 -5.98 48.45 -46.23
C LEU A 88 -7.24 49.01 -46.90
N VAL A 89 -8.30 49.17 -46.11
CA VAL A 89 -9.20 50.33 -46.26
C VAL A 89 -9.46 50.95 -44.88
N ASN A 90 -9.01 52.18 -44.70
CA ASN A 90 -9.39 53.03 -43.57
C ASN A 90 -10.70 53.77 -43.91
N THR A 91 -11.66 53.80 -42.98
CA THR A 91 -12.55 54.96 -42.75
C THR A 91 -12.86 55.03 -41.26
N ALA A 92 -13.02 56.23 -40.72
CA ALA A 92 -13.24 56.50 -39.30
C ALA A 92 -14.28 57.62 -39.12
N ILE A 93 -14.79 57.77 -37.89
CA ILE A 93 -15.66 58.89 -37.40
C ILE A 93 -17.13 58.72 -37.90
N ASP A 94 -18.22 58.78 -37.12
CA ASP A 94 -18.55 59.51 -35.86
C ASP A 94 -19.51 58.67 -34.92
N PRO A 95 -19.98 59.18 -33.75
CA PRO A 95 -20.48 58.35 -32.62
C PRO A 95 -22.01 58.39 -32.33
N HIS A 96 -22.40 57.68 -31.25
CA HIS A 96 -23.72 57.60 -30.59
C HIS A 96 -24.85 56.83 -31.32
N SER A 97 -25.12 55.59 -30.87
CA SER A 97 -26.50 55.16 -30.57
C SER A 97 -26.54 53.97 -29.60
N SER A 98 -27.64 53.85 -28.89
CA SER A 98 -27.94 52.98 -27.75
C SER A 98 -27.78 51.45 -27.94
N ALA A 99 -27.08 50.84 -26.99
CA ALA A 99 -27.44 49.63 -26.24
C ALA A 99 -28.27 48.51 -26.92
N SER A 100 -27.59 47.39 -27.20
CA SER A 100 -28.13 46.04 -26.93
C SER A 100 -26.99 45.00 -26.81
N PRO A 101 -26.85 44.31 -25.68
CA PRO A 101 -26.01 43.12 -25.58
C PRO A 101 -26.88 41.86 -25.41
N GLU A 102 -27.04 41.07 -26.48
CA GLU A 102 -27.33 39.64 -26.33
C GLU A 102 -26.03 38.91 -25.97
N VAL A 103 -25.86 38.51 -24.71
CA VAL A 103 -24.93 37.44 -24.32
C VAL A 103 -25.61 36.57 -23.25
N LEU A 104 -25.63 35.26 -23.47
CA LEU A 104 -26.34 34.28 -22.62
C LEU A 104 -25.89 34.31 -21.15
N GLU A 105 -26.83 34.53 -20.24
CA GLU A 105 -26.69 34.18 -18.83
C GLU A 105 -26.70 32.65 -18.66
N THR A 106 -25.67 32.08 -18.02
CA THR A 106 -25.68 30.66 -17.61
C THR A 106 -26.46 30.49 -16.30
N ARG A 107 -27.80 30.59 -16.41
CA ARG A 107 -28.73 30.40 -15.28
C ARG A 107 -28.65 28.98 -14.74
N HIS A 108 -28.20 28.84 -13.50
CA HIS A 108 -28.21 27.57 -12.77
C HIS A 108 -29.52 27.46 -11.97
N TYR A 109 -30.00 26.24 -11.77
CA TYR A 109 -31.23 26.00 -11.01
C TYR A 109 -30.98 25.01 -9.87
N GLY A 110 -31.45 25.33 -8.68
CA GLY A 110 -31.51 24.40 -7.54
C GLY A 110 -32.81 23.61 -7.62
N VAL A 111 -32.68 22.28 -7.71
CA VAL A 111 -33.81 21.35 -7.79
C VAL A 111 -33.98 20.68 -6.44
N ASN A 112 -35.01 21.08 -5.70
CA ASN A 112 -35.41 20.42 -4.47
C ASN A 112 -36.43 19.33 -4.81
N VAL A 113 -36.17 18.10 -4.39
CA VAL A 113 -37.04 16.94 -4.62
C VAL A 113 -37.41 16.32 -3.28
N HIS A 114 -38.71 16.06 -3.11
CA HIS A 114 -39.28 15.30 -2.01
C HIS A 114 -39.96 14.05 -2.60
N LEU A 115 -39.30 12.91 -2.52
CA LEU A 115 -39.83 11.62 -2.94
C LEU A 115 -40.77 11.09 -1.85
N ILE A 116 -42.08 11.07 -2.13
CA ILE A 116 -43.10 10.76 -1.11
C ILE A 116 -43.33 9.26 -1.07
N ARG A 117 -43.87 8.67 -2.14
CA ARG A 117 -44.31 7.26 -2.17
C ARG A 117 -44.48 6.69 -3.56
N GLY A 118 -44.34 5.37 -3.68
CA GLY A 118 -44.84 4.57 -4.77
C GLY A 118 -46.24 4.01 -4.46
N LYS A 119 -47.01 3.67 -5.48
CA LYS A 119 -48.31 3.02 -5.37
C LYS A 119 -48.47 1.98 -6.48
N ASP A 120 -49.03 0.82 -6.14
CA ASP A 120 -49.33 -0.29 -7.06
C ASP A 120 -48.14 -0.68 -7.96
N LEU A 121 -46.93 -0.71 -7.39
CA LEU A 121 -45.72 -1.11 -8.11
C LEU A 121 -45.80 -2.59 -8.55
N ALA A 122 -45.16 -2.90 -9.67
CA ALA A 122 -45.15 -4.25 -10.25
C ALA A 122 -44.50 -5.27 -9.30
N ILE A 123 -45.02 -6.49 -9.27
CA ILE A 123 -44.44 -7.62 -8.53
C ILE A 123 -43.36 -8.27 -9.40
N LYS A 124 -42.15 -8.49 -8.86
CA LYS A 124 -41.12 -9.33 -9.49
C LYS A 124 -40.83 -10.62 -8.73
N ASP A 125 -40.98 -10.66 -7.40
CA ASP A 125 -40.69 -11.87 -6.62
C ASP A 125 -41.69 -13.00 -6.90
N PHE A 126 -41.17 -14.23 -6.92
CA PHE A 126 -41.94 -15.47 -7.05
C PHE A 126 -42.96 -15.70 -5.91
N TRP A 127 -42.91 -14.91 -4.82
CA TRP A 127 -43.81 -15.02 -3.66
C TRP A 127 -44.81 -13.86 -3.52
N GLY A 128 -44.93 -12.98 -4.51
CA GLY A 128 -45.97 -11.94 -4.54
C GLY A 128 -45.60 -10.59 -3.90
N SER A 129 -44.30 -10.31 -3.72
CA SER A 129 -43.78 -9.05 -3.18
C SER A 129 -42.74 -8.41 -4.11
N SER A 130 -42.31 -7.21 -3.73
CA SER A 130 -41.12 -6.53 -4.28
C SER A 130 -40.50 -5.67 -3.18
N ASP A 131 -39.20 -5.41 -3.30
CA ASP A 131 -38.36 -4.57 -2.45
C ASP A 131 -37.96 -3.27 -3.21
N PRO A 132 -38.90 -2.38 -3.58
CA PRO A 132 -38.65 -1.27 -4.51
C PRO A 132 -37.74 -0.17 -3.97
N TYR A 133 -36.96 0.42 -4.89
CA TYR A 133 -36.21 1.66 -4.68
C TYR A 133 -36.02 2.46 -6.00
N VAL A 134 -35.67 3.75 -5.88
CA VAL A 134 -35.60 4.70 -7.01
C VAL A 134 -34.20 5.28 -7.16
N LYS A 135 -33.68 5.32 -8.40
CA LYS A 135 -32.44 6.04 -8.79
C LYS A 135 -32.80 7.28 -9.61
N PHE A 136 -32.28 8.44 -9.23
CA PHE A 136 -32.43 9.69 -9.98
C PHE A 136 -31.16 9.98 -10.80
N THR A 137 -31.31 10.24 -12.08
CA THR A 137 -30.21 10.40 -13.04
C THR A 137 -30.40 11.66 -13.87
N TYR A 138 -29.40 12.54 -13.89
CA TYR A 138 -29.35 13.75 -14.72
C TYR A 138 -28.07 13.71 -15.58
N LYS A 139 -28.18 14.00 -16.89
CA LYS A 139 -27.04 13.89 -17.84
C LYS A 139 -26.29 12.54 -17.77
N LYS A 140 -27.01 11.42 -17.65
CA LYS A 140 -26.45 10.06 -17.45
C LYS A 140 -25.60 9.89 -16.18
N SER A 141 -25.64 10.85 -15.25
CA SER A 141 -24.98 10.79 -13.94
C SER A 141 -26.02 10.57 -12.85
N LEU A 142 -25.79 9.61 -11.95
CA LEU A 142 -26.64 9.39 -10.77
C LEU A 142 -26.53 10.62 -9.84
N VAL A 143 -27.65 11.26 -9.53
CA VAL A 143 -27.73 12.40 -8.60
C VAL A 143 -28.28 12.02 -7.23
N TYR A 144 -29.10 10.95 -7.15
CA TYR A 144 -29.64 10.44 -5.89
C TYR A 144 -30.10 8.98 -6.01
N LYS A 145 -30.14 8.24 -4.88
CA LYS A 145 -30.72 6.90 -4.78
C LYS A 145 -31.50 6.80 -3.46
N SER A 146 -32.74 6.34 -3.52
CA SER A 146 -33.59 6.16 -2.33
C SER A 146 -33.24 4.93 -1.51
N GLN A 147 -33.80 4.86 -0.31
CA GLN A 147 -33.85 3.63 0.49
C GLN A 147 -34.69 2.54 -0.21
N THR A 148 -34.40 1.30 0.16
CA THR A 148 -35.08 0.09 -0.30
C THR A 148 -36.17 -0.29 0.69
N MET A 149 -37.41 -0.39 0.20
CA MET A 149 -38.58 -0.66 1.04
C MET A 149 -39.03 -2.12 0.91
N PHE A 150 -38.61 -2.96 1.86
CA PHE A 150 -38.82 -4.40 1.79
C PHE A 150 -40.30 -4.82 1.76
N LYS A 151 -40.64 -5.72 0.84
CA LYS A 151 -41.93 -6.38 0.63
C LYS A 151 -43.13 -5.44 0.55
N ASN A 152 -42.96 -4.29 -0.10
CA ASN A 152 -43.99 -3.25 -0.12
C ASN A 152 -44.21 -2.68 -1.53
N LEU A 153 -45.34 -3.05 -2.14
CA LEU A 153 -45.78 -2.54 -3.45
C LEU A 153 -46.33 -1.10 -3.39
N ASN A 154 -46.50 -0.54 -2.20
CA ASN A 154 -46.92 0.83 -1.93
C ASN A 154 -45.90 1.53 -0.99
N PRO A 155 -44.61 1.63 -1.39
CA PRO A 155 -43.55 2.11 -0.52
C PRO A 155 -43.74 3.59 -0.19
N ILE A 156 -43.51 3.98 1.06
CA ILE A 156 -43.44 5.38 1.49
C ILE A 156 -41.98 5.64 1.84
N TRP A 157 -41.32 6.52 1.06
CA TRP A 157 -39.92 6.89 1.28
C TRP A 157 -39.81 8.14 2.14
N ASP A 158 -40.63 9.17 1.86
CA ASP A 158 -40.63 10.48 2.52
C ASP A 158 -39.25 11.20 2.55
N GLU A 159 -38.44 10.98 1.51
CA GLU A 159 -37.05 11.46 1.40
C GLU A 159 -36.95 12.83 0.72
N LYS A 160 -36.10 13.72 1.25
CA LYS A 160 -35.88 15.08 0.73
C LYS A 160 -34.41 15.32 0.41
N PHE A 161 -34.14 15.84 -0.78
CA PHE A 161 -32.78 16.14 -1.26
C PHE A 161 -32.76 17.33 -2.24
N GLU A 162 -31.61 17.96 -2.39
CA GLU A 162 -31.38 19.07 -3.33
C GLU A 162 -30.16 18.80 -4.21
N PHE A 163 -30.26 19.10 -5.50
CA PHE A 163 -29.14 19.05 -6.44
C PHE A 163 -29.23 20.21 -7.45
N PHE A 164 -28.10 20.54 -8.08
CA PHE A 164 -28.02 21.63 -9.04
C PHE A 164 -28.05 21.12 -10.49
N ILE A 165 -28.80 21.81 -11.34
CA ILE A 165 -28.78 21.63 -12.80
C ILE A 165 -28.27 22.89 -13.50
N ASP A 166 -27.65 22.71 -14.65
CA ASP A 166 -27.14 23.79 -15.51
C ASP A 166 -27.99 23.99 -16.78
N ASN A 167 -28.86 23.04 -17.14
CA ASN A 167 -29.82 23.21 -18.23
C ASN A 167 -31.18 22.52 -17.94
N ARG A 168 -32.28 23.28 -18.08
CA ARG A 168 -33.67 22.79 -17.95
C ARG A 168 -34.11 21.88 -19.09
N SER A 169 -33.55 22.05 -20.29
CA SER A 169 -33.87 21.25 -21.49
C SER A 169 -33.39 19.80 -21.42
N ILE A 170 -32.74 19.40 -20.33
CA ILE A 170 -32.28 18.04 -20.11
C ILE A 170 -33.17 17.42 -19.03
N PRO A 171 -33.86 16.31 -19.32
CA PRO A 171 -34.78 15.71 -18.36
C PRO A 171 -34.05 15.02 -17.20
N LEU A 172 -34.76 14.91 -16.09
CA LEU A 172 -34.39 14.08 -14.95
C LEU A 172 -35.01 12.69 -15.15
N VAL A 173 -34.19 11.65 -15.20
CA VAL A 173 -34.63 10.26 -15.38
C VAL A 173 -34.66 9.56 -14.04
N LEU A 174 -35.81 9.06 -13.63
CA LEU A 174 -35.98 8.16 -12.51
C LEU A 174 -35.96 6.73 -13.06
N SER A 175 -35.28 5.82 -12.36
CA SER A 175 -35.25 4.40 -12.69
C SER A 175 -35.60 3.59 -11.45
N ILE A 176 -36.63 2.77 -11.55
CA ILE A 176 -37.21 2.02 -10.44
C ILE A 176 -36.70 0.59 -10.54
N PHE A 177 -36.22 0.05 -9.43
CA PHE A 177 -35.62 -1.27 -9.35
C PHE A 177 -36.23 -2.06 -8.20
N ASP A 178 -36.40 -3.36 -8.42
CA ASP A 178 -36.63 -4.33 -7.36
C ASP A 178 -35.26 -4.75 -6.80
N TYR A 179 -35.16 -4.88 -5.48
CA TYR A 179 -33.90 -5.18 -4.82
C TYR A 179 -33.76 -6.68 -4.56
N ASP A 180 -32.97 -7.33 -5.41
CA ASP A 180 -32.70 -8.77 -5.28
C ASP A 180 -31.58 -9.08 -4.27
N ARG A 181 -31.83 -10.06 -3.39
CA ARG A 181 -30.84 -10.50 -2.40
C ARG A 181 -29.73 -11.41 -2.99
N ALA A 182 -29.89 -11.87 -4.23
CA ALA A 182 -29.02 -12.91 -4.84
C ALA A 182 -28.71 -12.75 -6.34
N ILE A 183 -29.41 -11.88 -7.08
CA ILE A 183 -29.25 -11.66 -8.53
C ILE A 183 -29.10 -10.14 -8.77
N ARG A 184 -28.78 -9.72 -10.00
CA ARG A 184 -28.80 -8.30 -10.41
C ARG A 184 -30.24 -7.76 -10.35
N ASP A 185 -30.44 -6.72 -9.53
CA ASP A 185 -31.68 -5.95 -9.37
C ASP A 185 -32.54 -5.85 -10.64
N ASP A 186 -33.78 -6.33 -10.56
CA ASP A 186 -34.70 -6.40 -11.68
C ASP A 186 -35.31 -5.00 -11.98
N PRO A 187 -35.25 -4.49 -13.23
CA PRO A 187 -35.84 -3.19 -13.57
C PRO A 187 -37.36 -3.25 -13.51
N MET A 188 -37.98 -2.36 -12.74
CA MET A 188 -39.44 -2.20 -12.62
C MET A 188 -40.00 -1.16 -13.61
N GLY A 189 -39.12 -0.30 -14.14
CA GLY A 189 -39.39 0.65 -15.23
C GLY A 189 -38.65 1.98 -15.05
N ASN A 190 -38.96 2.96 -15.90
CA ASN A 190 -38.34 4.29 -15.87
C ASN A 190 -39.40 5.41 -15.91
N ILE A 191 -39.04 6.62 -15.50
CA ILE A 191 -39.88 7.82 -15.60
C ILE A 191 -38.99 8.99 -16.03
N THR A 192 -39.42 9.76 -17.03
CA THR A 192 -38.66 10.90 -17.53
C THR A 192 -39.38 12.22 -17.22
N ILE A 193 -38.79 13.05 -16.37
CA ILE A 193 -39.32 14.37 -15.97
C ILE A 193 -38.63 15.45 -16.78
N ASP A 194 -39.38 16.12 -17.66
CA ASP A 194 -38.90 17.28 -18.40
C ASP A 194 -38.91 18.55 -17.53
N LEU A 195 -37.73 18.96 -17.08
CA LEU A 195 -37.51 20.12 -16.21
C LEU A 195 -37.78 21.47 -16.93
N SER A 196 -37.99 21.45 -18.25
CA SER A 196 -38.45 22.61 -19.02
C SER A 196 -39.88 22.98 -18.65
N LYS A 197 -40.74 21.98 -18.37
CA LYS A 197 -42.19 22.14 -18.18
C LYS A 197 -42.60 22.58 -16.77
N LEU A 198 -41.66 22.64 -15.83
CA LEU A 198 -41.90 23.09 -14.46
C LEU A 198 -41.84 24.62 -14.38
N GLU A 199 -42.80 25.23 -13.69
CA GLU A 199 -42.73 26.65 -13.32
C GLU A 199 -41.60 26.88 -12.30
N LEU A 200 -40.97 28.05 -12.35
CA LEU A 200 -39.91 28.41 -11.41
C LEU A 200 -40.49 28.76 -10.03
N GLU A 201 -39.71 28.47 -8.98
CA GLU A 201 -39.98 28.76 -7.56
C GLU A 201 -41.21 28.08 -6.94
N LYS A 202 -42.06 27.45 -7.75
CA LYS A 202 -43.27 26.74 -7.32
C LYS A 202 -43.01 25.26 -7.08
N VAL A 203 -43.57 24.72 -6.00
CA VAL A 203 -43.59 23.28 -5.73
C VAL A 203 -44.62 22.62 -6.64
N HIS A 204 -44.21 21.62 -7.41
CA HIS A 204 -45.08 20.81 -8.27
C HIS A 204 -45.24 19.42 -7.65
N GLU A 205 -46.46 19.07 -7.24
CA GLU A 205 -46.81 17.67 -6.91
C GLU A 205 -46.99 16.91 -8.22
N LEU A 206 -46.10 15.96 -8.49
CA LEU A 206 -46.13 15.09 -9.66
C LEU A 206 -46.57 13.69 -9.24
N SER A 207 -47.62 13.18 -9.86
CA SER A 207 -47.99 11.76 -9.86
C SER A 207 -47.64 11.20 -11.24
N LEU A 208 -46.63 10.34 -11.31
CA LEU A 208 -46.00 9.91 -12.56
C LEU A 208 -46.15 8.41 -12.73
N GLU A 209 -46.59 7.99 -13.90
CA GLU A 209 -46.73 6.59 -14.30
C GLU A 209 -45.37 6.04 -14.78
N ILE A 210 -45.05 4.80 -14.40
CA ILE A 210 -43.82 4.11 -14.77
C ILE A 210 -43.89 3.61 -16.21
N ASP A 211 -43.00 4.10 -17.07
CA ASP A 211 -42.84 3.60 -18.43
C ASP A 211 -42.07 2.26 -18.42
N ASN A 212 -42.54 1.32 -19.23
CA ASN A 212 -42.08 -0.06 -19.28
C ASN A 212 -41.84 -0.47 -20.74
N GLU A 213 -40.64 -0.20 -21.25
CA GLU A 213 -40.21 -0.51 -22.62
C GLU A 213 -40.33 -2.01 -23.01
N ASN A 214 -40.63 -2.92 -22.07
CA ASN A 214 -40.59 -4.38 -22.29
C ASN A 214 -41.72 -5.20 -21.61
N ARG A 215 -43.01 -4.78 -21.67
CA ARG A 215 -44.21 -5.69 -21.70
C ARG A 215 -45.55 -4.95 -21.68
N THR A 216 -46.58 -5.60 -22.24
CA THR A 216 -47.96 -5.07 -22.38
C THR A 216 -48.98 -5.82 -21.51
N ASP A 217 -48.76 -5.97 -20.20
CA ASP A 217 -49.77 -6.52 -19.28
C ASP A 217 -49.68 -5.90 -17.86
N ASP A 218 -50.71 -5.13 -17.52
CA ASP A 218 -51.33 -4.88 -16.21
C ASP A 218 -50.50 -4.95 -14.92
N LYS A 219 -49.72 -3.90 -14.66
CA LYS A 219 -49.96 -2.93 -13.56
C LYS A 219 -48.92 -1.81 -13.60
N VAL A 220 -49.33 -0.64 -14.08
CA VAL A 220 -48.45 0.53 -14.19
C VAL A 220 -48.35 1.20 -12.83
N GLY A 221 -47.21 1.03 -12.16
CA GLY A 221 -46.95 1.66 -10.87
C GLY A 221 -46.89 3.18 -10.97
N LEU A 222 -47.34 3.86 -9.90
CA LEU A 222 -47.35 5.32 -9.79
C LEU A 222 -46.32 5.78 -8.76
N ILE A 223 -45.52 6.79 -9.07
CA ILE A 223 -44.67 7.49 -8.11
C ILE A 223 -45.22 8.89 -7.84
N ARG A 224 -45.32 9.25 -6.56
CA ARG A 224 -45.59 10.63 -6.12
C ARG A 224 -44.33 11.27 -5.55
N LEU A 225 -44.02 12.44 -6.08
CA LEU A 225 -42.97 13.32 -5.58
C LEU A 225 -43.36 14.78 -5.72
N ASN A 226 -42.82 15.62 -4.85
CA ASN A 226 -42.84 17.07 -5.06
C ASN A 226 -41.50 17.50 -5.64
N ILE A 227 -41.51 18.38 -6.64
CA ILE A 227 -40.30 18.98 -7.21
C ILE A 227 -40.44 20.50 -7.28
N GLN A 228 -39.43 21.22 -6.81
CA GLN A 228 -39.36 22.68 -6.85
C GLN A 228 -38.10 23.10 -7.58
N LEU A 229 -38.26 23.90 -8.64
CA LEU A 229 -37.15 24.38 -9.46
C LEU A 229 -36.87 25.85 -9.13
N THR A 230 -35.86 26.12 -8.30
CA THR A 230 -35.51 27.49 -7.91
C THR A 230 -34.44 28.06 -8.86
N PRO A 231 -34.66 29.21 -9.52
CA PRO A 231 -33.60 29.90 -10.24
C PRO A 231 -32.63 30.45 -9.22
N LYS A 232 -31.39 29.99 -9.24
CA LYS A 232 -30.33 30.54 -8.39
C LYS A 232 -29.52 31.49 -9.24
N SER A 233 -29.56 32.78 -8.91
CA SER A 233 -28.67 33.76 -9.53
C SER A 233 -27.23 33.24 -9.43
N THR A 234 -26.43 33.47 -10.46
CA THR A 234 -24.96 33.33 -10.36
C THR A 234 -24.46 34.13 -9.16
N GLU A 235 -25.09 35.25 -8.81
CA GLU A 235 -24.81 36.03 -7.60
C GLU A 235 -25.12 35.28 -6.31
N TYR A 236 -26.13 34.41 -6.19
CA TYR A 236 -26.32 33.63 -4.94
C TYR A 236 -25.23 32.56 -4.79
N ARG A 237 -24.77 32.00 -5.92
CA ARG A 237 -23.63 31.07 -5.97
C ARG A 237 -22.31 31.82 -5.69
N GLU A 238 -22.17 33.03 -6.20
CA GLU A 238 -21.04 33.94 -5.97
C GLU A 238 -21.09 34.63 -4.61
N GLU A 239 -22.24 34.75 -3.96
CA GLU A 239 -22.46 35.34 -2.64
C GLU A 239 -22.21 34.29 -1.55
N MET A 240 -22.59 33.04 -1.81
CA MET A 240 -22.07 31.89 -1.06
C MET A 240 -20.54 31.82 -1.20
N VAL A 241 -19.99 31.96 -2.41
CA VAL A 241 -18.52 32.03 -2.64
C VAL A 241 -17.89 33.31 -2.06
N ARG A 242 -18.59 34.44 -1.96
CA ARG A 242 -18.10 35.69 -1.33
C ARG A 242 -18.16 35.62 0.18
N SER A 243 -19.18 35.01 0.78
CA SER A 243 -19.22 34.74 2.22
C SER A 243 -18.09 33.78 2.64
N ILE A 244 -17.73 32.84 1.77
CA ILE A 244 -16.52 32.01 1.88
C ILE A 244 -15.24 32.85 1.64
N SER A 245 -15.26 33.87 0.76
CA SER A 245 -14.08 34.70 0.44
C SER A 245 -13.87 35.92 1.36
N GLN A 246 -14.84 36.29 2.21
CA GLN A 246 -14.79 37.51 3.04
C GLN A 246 -13.98 37.35 4.34
N GLN A 247 -13.36 36.19 4.59
CA GLN A 247 -12.50 35.95 5.76
C GLN A 247 -11.00 35.79 5.43
N ALA A 248 -10.53 36.22 4.24
CA ALA A 248 -9.11 36.30 3.92
C ALA A 248 -8.72 37.69 3.35
N PRO A 249 -7.55 38.26 3.70
CA PRO A 249 -7.19 39.63 3.30
C PRO A 249 -6.82 39.75 1.81
N GLN A 250 -6.96 40.97 1.28
CA GLN A 250 -6.68 41.26 -0.13
C GLN A 250 -5.18 41.34 -0.46
N SER A 251 -4.76 40.65 -1.51
CA SER A 251 -3.69 41.12 -2.40
C SER A 251 -3.89 40.59 -3.83
N ALA A 252 -3.92 41.53 -4.78
CA ALA A 252 -4.33 41.45 -6.19
C ALA A 252 -3.88 40.26 -7.06
N ASP A 253 -4.74 39.95 -8.06
CA ASP A 253 -4.48 39.54 -9.47
C ASP A 253 -3.46 38.41 -9.77
N VAL A 254 -3.69 37.43 -10.66
CA VAL A 254 -4.76 37.10 -11.64
C VAL A 254 -4.44 35.65 -12.12
N LYS A 255 -5.33 34.68 -12.44
CA LYS A 255 -6.79 34.51 -12.62
C LYS A 255 -7.21 33.14 -12.04
N LYS A 256 -8.51 32.81 -11.97
CA LYS A 256 -9.04 31.48 -11.61
C LYS A 256 -9.73 30.77 -12.80
N PRO A 257 -9.88 29.43 -12.78
CA PRO A 257 -10.25 28.60 -13.94
C PRO A 257 -11.77 28.37 -14.10
N ILE A 258 -12.18 27.90 -15.28
CA ILE A 258 -13.56 27.48 -15.58
C ILE A 258 -13.63 25.96 -15.77
N ALA A 259 -14.65 25.35 -15.14
CA ALA A 259 -15.38 24.12 -15.49
C ALA A 259 -15.37 22.96 -14.46
N ASN A 260 -16.60 22.60 -14.04
CA ASN A 260 -17.05 21.26 -13.63
C ASN A 260 -16.56 20.68 -12.28
N LYS A 261 -17.05 21.22 -11.16
CA LYS A 261 -17.16 20.44 -9.92
C LYS A 261 -18.33 19.44 -10.01
N THR A 262 -17.98 18.16 -10.15
CA THR A 262 -18.89 17.04 -9.86
C THR A 262 -19.13 16.94 -8.34
N VAL A 263 -20.19 16.26 -7.91
CA VAL A 263 -20.43 15.97 -6.49
C VAL A 263 -19.22 15.23 -5.95
N ALA A 264 -18.48 15.89 -5.05
CA ALA A 264 -17.30 15.31 -4.42
C ALA A 264 -17.74 14.44 -3.25
N TRP A 265 -17.09 13.28 -3.11
CA TRP A 265 -17.20 12.43 -1.92
C TRP A 265 -16.81 13.24 -0.68
N ASN A 266 -17.52 13.03 0.44
CA ASN A 266 -17.21 13.73 1.68
C ASN A 266 -16.16 12.98 2.49
N LYS A 267 -16.28 11.66 2.62
CA LYS A 267 -15.32 10.82 3.36
C LYS A 267 -15.05 9.50 2.65
N ILE A 268 -13.83 8.99 2.77
CA ILE A 268 -13.46 7.64 2.40
C ILE A 268 -13.17 6.86 3.67
N VAL A 269 -13.80 5.68 3.81
CA VAL A 269 -13.58 4.75 4.92
C VAL A 269 -12.82 3.54 4.37
N GLU A 270 -11.54 3.47 4.69
CA GLU A 270 -10.72 2.30 4.39
C GLU A 270 -10.90 1.25 5.48
N VAL A 271 -11.23 0.02 5.09
CA VAL A 271 -11.44 -1.11 5.99
C VAL A 271 -10.53 -2.26 5.56
N LEU A 272 -9.58 -2.63 6.41
CA LEU A 272 -8.77 -3.83 6.28
C LEU A 272 -9.36 -4.94 7.15
N LEU A 273 -9.88 -6.00 6.53
CA LEU A 273 -10.27 -7.23 7.21
C LEU A 273 -8.99 -8.04 7.49
N VAL A 274 -8.58 -8.15 8.75
CA VAL A 274 -7.32 -8.79 9.14
C VAL A 274 -7.51 -10.29 9.33
N GLU A 275 -8.21 -10.67 10.39
CA GLU A 275 -8.33 -12.05 10.87
C GLU A 275 -9.70 -12.32 11.50
N GLY A 276 -10.13 -13.57 11.45
CA GLY A 276 -11.20 -14.12 12.28
C GLY A 276 -10.59 -14.98 13.40
N LYS A 277 -11.25 -15.03 14.56
CA LYS A 277 -10.81 -15.80 15.73
C LYS A 277 -11.93 -16.65 16.28
N ASN A 278 -11.60 -17.90 16.58
CA ASN A 278 -12.50 -18.88 17.20
C ASN A 278 -13.88 -18.93 16.51
N LEU A 279 -13.89 -18.92 15.17
CA LEU A 279 -15.13 -19.06 14.41
C LEU A 279 -15.75 -20.44 14.63
N LEU A 280 -17.06 -20.55 14.43
CA LEU A 280 -17.78 -21.82 14.51
C LEU A 280 -17.28 -22.82 13.46
N SER A 281 -17.26 -24.10 13.83
CA SER A 281 -17.09 -25.20 12.87
C SER A 281 -18.46 -25.63 12.33
N MET A 282 -18.67 -25.52 11.03
CA MET A 282 -19.89 -26.00 10.35
C MET A 282 -19.62 -27.30 9.58
N ASP A 283 -18.40 -27.46 9.06
CA ASP A 283 -17.96 -28.65 8.33
C ASP A 283 -17.92 -29.91 9.20
N ALA A 284 -18.29 -31.06 8.60
CA ALA A 284 -18.11 -32.39 9.21
C ALA A 284 -16.63 -32.74 9.54
N ASN A 285 -15.67 -31.96 9.03
CA ASN A 285 -14.24 -32.08 9.35
C ASN A 285 -13.81 -31.31 10.62
N GLY A 286 -14.74 -30.61 11.30
CA GLY A 286 -14.47 -29.82 12.51
C GLY A 286 -13.85 -28.45 12.24
N LYS A 287 -13.99 -27.91 11.03
CA LYS A 287 -13.50 -26.59 10.61
C LYS A 287 -14.62 -25.82 9.87
N ALA A 288 -14.23 -24.88 9.03
CA ALA A 288 -15.09 -24.10 8.14
C ALA A 288 -14.24 -23.59 6.96
N ASP A 289 -14.88 -23.20 5.86
CA ASP A 289 -14.36 -22.43 4.73
C ASP A 289 -14.88 -20.96 4.78
N PRO A 290 -14.56 -20.16 5.82
CA PRO A 290 -15.23 -18.88 6.08
C PRO A 290 -14.91 -17.76 5.08
N TYR A 291 -15.92 -16.92 4.84
CA TYR A 291 -15.79 -15.62 4.18
C TYR A 291 -16.70 -14.56 4.83
N VAL A 292 -16.34 -13.29 4.70
CA VAL A 292 -17.07 -12.16 5.29
C VAL A 292 -17.76 -11.34 4.20
N ARG A 293 -19.03 -10.98 4.44
CA ARG A 293 -19.74 -9.94 3.70
C ARG A 293 -19.83 -8.69 4.58
N MET A 294 -19.34 -7.56 4.08
CA MET A 294 -19.36 -6.26 4.74
C MET A 294 -20.32 -5.31 4.01
N LYS A 295 -21.01 -4.46 4.76
CA LYS A 295 -21.88 -3.40 4.24
C LYS A 295 -21.68 -2.12 5.05
N LEU A 296 -21.50 -1.01 4.36
CA LEU A 296 -21.40 0.33 4.96
C LEU A 296 -22.29 1.28 4.15
N GLY A 297 -23.44 1.66 4.73
CA GLY A 297 -24.48 2.40 4.00
C GLY A 297 -24.98 1.63 2.78
N VAL A 298 -24.79 2.19 1.58
CA VAL A 298 -25.21 1.60 0.30
C VAL A 298 -24.18 0.62 -0.29
N GLU A 299 -22.91 0.71 0.11
CA GLU A 299 -21.82 -0.07 -0.46
C GLU A 299 -21.61 -1.40 0.27
N ARG A 300 -21.16 -2.41 -0.48
CA ARG A 300 -21.09 -3.80 -0.03
C ARG A 300 -19.92 -4.52 -0.68
N TYR A 301 -19.20 -5.30 0.11
CA TYR A 301 -18.07 -6.11 -0.35
C TYR A 301 -18.12 -7.53 0.21
N ARG A 302 -17.52 -8.49 -0.51
CA ARG A 302 -17.31 -9.88 -0.10
C ARG A 302 -15.80 -10.14 -0.06
N SER A 303 -15.32 -10.79 1.01
CA SER A 303 -13.93 -11.24 1.09
C SER A 303 -13.65 -12.47 0.22
N LYS A 304 -12.37 -12.79 0.06
CA LYS A 304 -11.92 -14.14 -0.32
C LYS A 304 -12.45 -15.17 0.69
N THR A 305 -12.69 -16.39 0.20
CA THR A 305 -12.96 -17.58 1.02
C THR A 305 -11.63 -18.18 1.46
N ILE A 306 -11.44 -18.38 2.76
CA ILE A 306 -10.27 -19.08 3.32
C ILE A 306 -10.70 -20.49 3.70
N ARG A 307 -10.05 -21.52 3.16
CA ARG A 307 -10.47 -22.91 3.39
C ARG A 307 -9.96 -23.49 4.70
N LYS A 308 -10.77 -24.34 5.33
CA LYS A 308 -10.43 -25.22 6.45
C LYS A 308 -9.74 -24.48 7.59
N SER A 309 -10.30 -23.36 8.03
CA SER A 309 -9.79 -22.57 9.15
C SER A 309 -10.89 -21.97 10.03
N LEU A 310 -10.75 -22.14 11.34
CA LEU A 310 -11.54 -21.41 12.36
C LEU A 310 -10.87 -20.10 12.81
N ASN A 311 -9.62 -19.88 12.35
CA ASN A 311 -8.88 -18.63 12.56
C ASN A 311 -8.35 -18.15 11.19
N PRO A 312 -9.24 -17.74 10.27
CA PRO A 312 -8.83 -17.33 8.92
C PRO A 312 -8.08 -16.00 8.95
N LEU A 313 -7.03 -15.91 8.14
CA LEU A 313 -6.30 -14.67 7.85
C LEU A 313 -6.72 -14.23 6.45
N TRP A 314 -7.42 -13.10 6.33
CA TRP A 314 -7.85 -12.56 5.03
C TRP A 314 -6.93 -11.45 4.53
N GLN A 315 -6.46 -10.58 5.44
CA GLN A 315 -5.59 -9.43 5.15
C GLN A 315 -6.06 -8.60 3.93
N GLN A 316 -7.38 -8.47 3.77
CA GLN A 316 -7.99 -7.93 2.55
C GLN A 316 -8.54 -6.53 2.79
N GLN A 317 -8.14 -5.59 1.93
CA GLN A 317 -8.50 -4.19 2.01
C GLN A 317 -9.74 -3.87 1.15
N PHE A 318 -10.61 -3.03 1.69
CA PHE A 318 -11.80 -2.48 1.03
C PHE A 318 -11.82 -0.96 1.23
N LEU A 319 -12.34 -0.24 0.23
CA LEU A 319 -12.54 1.21 0.28
C LEU A 319 -14.03 1.47 0.15
N PHE A 320 -14.59 2.16 1.13
CA PHE A 320 -15.98 2.58 1.12
C PHE A 320 -16.08 4.11 0.94
N TYR A 321 -16.95 4.57 0.06
CA TYR A 321 -17.13 5.97 -0.28
C TYR A 321 -18.43 6.52 0.33
N ILE A 322 -18.31 7.52 1.21
CA ILE A 322 -19.42 8.07 1.98
C ILE A 322 -19.78 9.48 1.48
N PHE A 323 -21.03 9.63 1.05
CA PHE A 323 -21.62 10.91 0.65
C PHE A 323 -22.17 11.71 1.84
N GLU A 324 -22.59 11.03 2.91
CA GLU A 324 -23.25 11.66 4.06
C GLU A 324 -22.23 12.29 5.03
N THR A 325 -22.69 13.25 5.83
CA THR A 325 -21.83 13.90 6.85
C THR A 325 -21.51 12.97 8.02
N SER A 326 -22.45 12.09 8.37
CA SER A 326 -22.31 11.01 9.35
C SER A 326 -21.86 9.72 8.68
N VAL A 327 -20.87 9.04 9.26
CA VAL A 327 -20.47 7.70 8.81
C VAL A 327 -21.45 6.66 9.39
N PRO A 328 -22.11 5.83 8.56
CA PRO A 328 -23.04 4.81 9.03
C PRO A 328 -22.31 3.67 9.78
N PRO A 329 -23.04 2.79 10.50
CA PRO A 329 -22.44 1.58 11.07
C PRO A 329 -21.96 0.61 10.00
N LEU A 330 -20.83 -0.05 10.26
CA LEU A 330 -20.33 -1.17 9.49
C LEU A 330 -21.06 -2.43 9.92
N GLU A 331 -21.86 -3.01 9.03
CA GLU A 331 -22.50 -4.31 9.21
C GLU A 331 -21.63 -5.41 8.61
N VAL A 332 -21.37 -6.48 9.38
CA VAL A 332 -20.56 -7.62 8.95
C VAL A 332 -21.31 -8.93 9.17
N THR A 333 -21.20 -9.86 8.23
CA THR A 333 -21.74 -11.22 8.36
C THR A 333 -20.73 -12.24 7.86
N VAL A 334 -20.56 -13.33 8.60
CA VAL A 334 -19.65 -14.43 8.29
C VAL A 334 -20.47 -15.62 7.80
N TRP A 335 -19.96 -16.27 6.76
CA TRP A 335 -20.61 -17.36 6.05
C TRP A 335 -19.58 -18.45 5.75
N ASP A 336 -20.02 -19.71 5.82
CA ASP A 336 -19.25 -20.85 5.34
C ASP A 336 -19.50 -21.05 3.84
N TYR A 337 -18.55 -21.68 3.14
CA TYR A 337 -18.64 -21.95 1.69
C TYR A 337 -18.44 -23.44 1.41
N ASP A 338 -19.56 -24.17 1.36
CA ASP A 338 -19.58 -25.62 1.17
C ASP A 338 -19.32 -26.05 -0.29
N GLY A 339 -19.48 -25.13 -1.23
CA GLY A 339 -19.31 -25.36 -2.66
C GLY A 339 -20.30 -26.39 -3.25
N GLY A 340 -20.03 -26.86 -4.48
CA GLY A 340 -20.71 -28.03 -5.06
C GLY A 340 -22.21 -27.91 -5.36
N GLY A 341 -22.84 -26.75 -5.17
CA GLY A 341 -24.29 -26.55 -5.31
C GLY A 341 -25.06 -26.61 -3.98
N ASN A 342 -24.37 -26.85 -2.87
CA ASN A 342 -24.92 -26.57 -1.54
C ASN A 342 -25.01 -25.05 -1.32
N LYS A 343 -25.82 -24.65 -0.34
CA LYS A 343 -26.07 -23.24 -0.02
C LYS A 343 -25.25 -22.84 1.20
N ASP A 344 -24.29 -21.94 0.99
CA ASP A 344 -23.46 -21.28 2.00
C ASP A 344 -24.20 -21.08 3.35
N GLU A 345 -23.69 -21.70 4.41
CA GLU A 345 -24.26 -21.61 5.75
C GLU A 345 -23.89 -20.29 6.44
N PHE A 346 -24.80 -19.77 7.27
CA PHE A 346 -24.58 -18.53 8.02
C PHE A 346 -23.90 -18.85 9.36
N MET A 347 -22.76 -18.22 9.62
CA MET A 347 -21.97 -18.46 10.84
C MET A 347 -22.24 -17.42 11.93
N GLY A 348 -22.39 -16.14 11.57
CA GLY A 348 -22.62 -15.07 12.55
C GLY A 348 -22.68 -13.67 11.96
N ARG A 349 -23.14 -12.70 12.75
CA ARG A 349 -23.25 -11.28 12.40
C ARG A 349 -22.58 -10.40 13.45
N GLY A 350 -22.08 -9.25 13.04
CA GLY A 350 -21.66 -8.17 13.93
C GLY A 350 -22.01 -6.81 13.33
N VAL A 351 -22.07 -5.78 14.19
CA VAL A 351 -22.29 -4.38 13.77
C VAL A 351 -21.35 -3.49 14.58
N CYS A 352 -20.67 -2.54 13.94
CA CYS A 352 -19.79 -1.59 14.61
C CYS A 352 -20.11 -0.14 14.20
N GLN A 353 -20.32 0.73 15.18
CA GLN A 353 -20.61 2.15 14.94
C GLN A 353 -19.33 2.94 14.66
N LEU A 354 -19.15 3.39 13.42
CA LEU A 354 -17.93 4.11 13.00
C LEU A 354 -17.95 5.62 13.30
N SER A 355 -19.11 6.22 13.59
CA SER A 355 -19.26 7.68 13.81
C SER A 355 -18.44 8.25 14.98
N ASN A 356 -18.00 7.39 15.90
CA ASN A 356 -17.28 7.80 17.12
C ASN A 356 -15.75 7.68 16.97
N LEU A 357 -15.28 7.17 15.83
CA LEU A 357 -13.85 7.05 15.53
C LEU A 357 -13.29 8.40 15.11
N ARG A 358 -12.02 8.66 15.44
CA ARG A 358 -11.34 9.87 14.99
C ARG A 358 -11.02 9.77 13.50
N GLU A 359 -11.11 10.90 12.82
CA GLU A 359 -10.69 11.00 11.43
C GLU A 359 -9.15 11.08 11.37
N GLU A 360 -8.58 10.66 10.24
CA GLU A 360 -7.15 10.68 9.92
C GLU A 360 -6.26 9.83 10.85
N ILE A 361 -6.87 8.86 11.55
CA ILE A 361 -6.19 7.88 12.41
C ILE A 361 -6.74 6.48 12.08
N THR A 362 -5.86 5.48 11.97
CA THR A 362 -6.25 4.08 11.82
C THR A 362 -6.63 3.47 13.18
N HIS A 363 -7.84 2.95 13.30
CA HIS A 363 -8.39 2.34 14.51
C HIS A 363 -8.43 0.82 14.37
N LYS A 364 -7.92 0.09 15.36
CA LYS A 364 -8.11 -1.37 15.47
C LYS A 364 -9.47 -1.65 16.11
N LEU A 365 -10.34 -2.35 15.39
CA LEU A 365 -11.68 -2.72 15.84
C LEU A 365 -11.78 -4.23 15.98
N ASN A 366 -12.25 -4.67 17.15
CA ASN A 366 -12.52 -6.05 17.46
C ASN A 366 -14.06 -6.22 17.51
N ILE A 367 -14.64 -6.82 16.47
CA ILE A 367 -16.08 -7.04 16.35
C ILE A 367 -16.38 -8.48 16.81
N GLN A 368 -16.94 -8.59 18.01
CA GLN A 368 -17.50 -9.85 18.51
C GLN A 368 -18.77 -10.20 17.71
N LEU A 369 -18.91 -11.45 17.31
CA LEU A 369 -20.07 -11.94 16.57
C LEU A 369 -21.20 -12.33 17.53
N GLU A 370 -22.44 -12.14 17.06
CA GLU A 370 -23.67 -12.59 17.72
C GLU A 370 -23.60 -14.09 18.08
N ASP A 371 -24.32 -14.49 19.12
CA ASP A 371 -24.40 -15.86 19.67
C ASP A 371 -23.05 -16.53 20.03
N GLY A 372 -21.98 -15.74 20.16
CA GLY A 372 -20.64 -16.25 20.50
C GLY A 372 -19.93 -16.93 19.33
N ALA A 373 -20.33 -16.62 18.08
CA ALA A 373 -19.81 -17.26 16.87
C ALA A 373 -18.34 -16.91 16.50
N GLY A 374 -17.60 -16.25 17.40
CA GLY A 374 -16.21 -15.83 17.24
C GLY A 374 -16.02 -14.31 17.24
N GLU A 375 -14.82 -13.87 16.87
CA GLU A 375 -14.43 -12.45 16.79
C GLU A 375 -13.81 -12.15 15.41
N LEU A 376 -14.07 -10.97 14.86
CA LEU A 376 -13.40 -10.44 13.68
C LEU A 376 -12.54 -9.23 14.06
N VAL A 377 -11.33 -9.17 13.50
CA VAL A 377 -10.41 -8.04 13.69
C VAL A 377 -10.30 -7.23 12.41
N PHE A 378 -10.55 -5.93 12.52
CA PHE A 378 -10.44 -4.95 11.45
C PHE A 378 -9.47 -3.83 11.81
N LEU A 379 -8.82 -3.25 10.80
CA LEU A 379 -8.30 -1.88 10.89
C LEU A 379 -9.18 -0.96 10.05
N VAL A 380 -9.57 0.19 10.60
CA VAL A 380 -10.43 1.16 9.92
C VAL A 380 -9.80 2.56 9.97
N THR A 381 -9.62 3.17 8.81
CA THR A 381 -9.21 4.57 8.67
C THR A 381 -10.35 5.37 8.04
N ILE A 382 -10.75 6.48 8.67
CA ILE A 382 -11.68 7.46 8.07
C ILE A 382 -10.86 8.65 7.58
N THR A 383 -10.96 8.99 6.30
CA THR A 383 -10.24 10.12 5.69
C THR A 383 -11.24 11.11 5.07
N ASP A 384 -11.17 12.38 5.45
CA ASP A 384 -11.89 13.47 4.76
C ASP A 384 -11.19 13.79 3.42
N THR A 385 -11.99 13.85 2.35
CA THR A 385 -11.57 14.12 0.97
C THR A 385 -11.73 15.58 0.53
N ARG A 386 -12.14 16.47 1.44
CA ARG A 386 -12.21 17.92 1.20
C ARG A 386 -10.81 18.55 1.12
N ALA A 387 -10.71 19.63 0.35
CA ALA A 387 -9.44 20.32 0.14
C ALA A 387 -9.01 21.08 1.41
N ALA A 388 -7.70 21.12 1.67
CA ALA A 388 -7.13 21.58 2.95
C ALA A 388 -7.34 23.07 3.25
N ASP A 389 -7.78 23.88 2.28
CA ASP A 389 -8.00 25.33 2.46
C ASP A 389 -9.15 25.69 3.43
N GLU A 390 -10.04 24.75 3.77
CA GLU A 390 -11.03 24.91 4.87
C GLU A 390 -10.56 24.30 6.21
N VAL A 391 -9.46 23.53 6.23
CA VAL A 391 -8.91 22.94 7.48
C VAL A 391 -7.92 23.89 8.15
N LEU A 392 -8.39 25.13 8.37
CA LEU A 392 -7.84 26.04 9.38
C LEU A 392 -8.48 25.82 10.77
N MET A 393 -9.17 24.70 10.96
CA MET A 393 -9.74 24.28 12.25
C MET A 393 -9.48 22.80 12.55
N ASN A 394 -8.38 22.57 13.27
CA ASN A 394 -8.36 21.65 14.41
C ASN A 394 -7.31 22.13 15.42
N SER A 395 -7.54 23.36 15.91
CA SER A 395 -6.71 23.97 16.96
C SER A 395 -6.71 23.15 18.25
N SER A 396 -7.74 22.34 18.51
CA SER A 396 -7.79 21.37 19.60
C SER A 396 -6.79 20.23 19.43
N VAL A 397 -6.69 19.64 18.22
CA VAL A 397 -5.71 18.60 17.89
C VAL A 397 -4.31 19.19 17.99
N ARG A 398 -4.06 20.36 17.35
CA ARG A 398 -2.79 21.07 17.49
C ARG A 398 -2.46 21.44 18.93
N HIS A 399 -3.37 21.94 19.76
CA HIS A 399 -3.05 22.22 21.18
C HIS A 399 -2.81 20.96 22.00
N SER A 400 -3.57 19.88 21.79
CA SER A 400 -3.36 18.62 22.53
C SER A 400 -2.03 17.94 22.13
N ILE A 401 -1.63 18.09 20.87
CA ILE A 401 -0.40 17.51 20.32
C ILE A 401 0.79 18.45 20.52
N ASP A 402 0.65 19.79 20.49
CA ASP A 402 1.67 20.71 20.98
C ASP A 402 1.90 20.50 22.48
N ALA A 403 0.85 20.35 23.30
CA ALA A 403 1.03 20.06 24.72
C ALA A 403 1.76 18.72 24.95
N SER A 404 1.44 17.70 24.14
CA SER A 404 2.10 16.38 24.22
C SER A 404 3.53 16.40 23.65
N LEU A 405 3.77 17.05 22.51
CA LEU A 405 5.08 17.19 21.88
C LEU A 405 5.99 18.12 22.68
N THR A 406 5.48 19.23 23.22
CA THR A 406 6.23 20.10 24.14
C THR A 406 6.66 19.29 25.36
N SER A 407 5.78 18.46 25.95
CA SER A 407 6.15 17.55 27.05
C SER A 407 7.11 16.40 26.67
N ILE A 408 7.40 16.19 25.37
CA ILE A 408 8.39 15.24 24.85
C ILE A 408 9.69 15.95 24.44
N ILE A 409 9.63 17.25 24.12
CA ILE A 409 10.70 18.02 23.45
C ILE A 409 11.39 19.01 24.42
N THR A 410 10.80 19.39 25.55
CA THR A 410 11.49 20.21 26.56
C THR A 410 12.60 19.43 27.26
N GLU A 411 13.86 19.74 26.93
CA GLU A 411 15.07 19.09 27.46
C GLU A 411 15.17 19.11 29.01
N GLU A 412 14.43 19.99 29.69
CA GLU A 412 14.45 20.15 31.15
C GLU A 412 13.64 19.08 31.92
N ASP A 413 12.64 18.41 31.30
CA ASP A 413 11.74 17.49 32.02
C ASP A 413 12.28 16.05 32.18
N ILE A 414 13.41 15.72 31.54
CA ILE A 414 14.02 14.38 31.60
C ILE A 414 14.53 14.04 33.03
N ILE A 415 14.75 15.05 33.89
CA ILE A 415 15.35 14.88 35.22
C ILE A 415 14.31 14.96 36.37
N SER A 416 13.20 15.68 36.18
CA SER A 416 12.27 16.06 37.26
C SER A 416 11.09 15.11 37.48
N HIS A 417 10.53 14.49 36.42
CA HIS A 417 9.22 13.85 36.49
C HIS A 417 9.20 12.32 36.33
N THR A 418 10.04 11.65 37.12
CA THR A 418 9.82 10.23 37.50
C THR A 418 8.68 10.13 38.53
N SER A 419 7.47 10.60 38.18
CA SER A 419 6.32 10.61 39.11
C SER A 419 4.95 10.71 38.41
N LEU A 420 4.36 9.55 38.08
CA LEU A 420 2.93 9.22 38.15
C LEU A 420 1.85 10.06 37.41
N ALA A 421 2.15 11.20 36.79
CA ALA A 421 1.14 12.06 36.15
C ALA A 421 0.98 11.85 34.62
N SER A 422 2.01 11.35 33.93
CA SER A 422 2.10 11.25 32.46
C SER A 422 1.38 10.04 31.83
N LEU A 423 0.54 9.33 32.60
CA LEU A 423 -0.13 8.08 32.18
C LEU A 423 -1.56 8.24 31.61
N LYS A 424 -2.00 9.45 31.24
CA LYS A 424 -3.38 9.69 30.76
C LYS A 424 -3.53 10.20 29.32
N THR A 425 -2.45 10.58 28.63
CA THR A 425 -2.54 11.22 27.30
C THR A 425 -2.03 10.35 26.15
N ILE A 426 -1.20 9.34 26.43
CA ILE A 426 -0.84 8.30 25.46
C ILE A 426 -1.77 7.11 25.74
N GLN A 427 -2.80 6.97 24.92
CA GLN A 427 -3.92 6.05 25.17
C GLN A 427 -3.58 4.58 24.84
N ASP A 428 -2.37 4.31 24.38
CA ASP A 428 -1.80 2.97 24.22
C ASP A 428 -0.37 2.93 24.78
N VAL A 429 -0.03 1.91 25.58
CA VAL A 429 1.26 1.85 26.31
C VAL A 429 2.44 1.65 25.35
N TYR A 430 2.18 1.24 24.11
CA TYR A 430 3.19 0.82 23.13
C TYR A 430 3.77 1.94 22.24
N ASP A 431 3.13 3.10 22.10
CA ASP A 431 3.56 4.14 21.14
C ASP A 431 4.87 4.83 21.55
N VAL A 432 5.92 4.73 20.74
CA VAL A 432 7.29 5.21 21.01
C VAL A 432 7.45 6.71 20.74
N GLY A 433 6.66 7.25 19.81
CA GLY A 433 6.72 8.65 19.39
C GLY A 433 5.58 9.04 18.44
N VAL A 434 5.74 10.17 17.76
CA VAL A 434 4.82 10.69 16.72
C VAL A 434 5.65 11.25 15.57
N VAL A 435 5.18 11.07 14.34
CA VAL A 435 5.71 11.75 13.14
C VAL A 435 4.64 12.64 12.51
N GLU A 436 4.97 13.91 12.33
CA GLU A 436 4.23 14.83 11.47
C GLU A 436 4.78 14.71 10.04
N VAL A 437 3.89 14.54 9.05
CA VAL A 437 4.22 14.43 7.63
C VAL A 437 3.40 15.44 6.85
N LYS A 438 4.04 16.46 6.29
CA LYS A 438 3.39 17.47 5.44
C LYS A 438 3.69 17.16 3.97
N VAL A 439 2.66 16.77 3.23
CA VAL A 439 2.73 16.52 1.78
C VAL A 439 2.28 17.79 1.06
N TYR A 440 3.24 18.53 0.49
CA TYR A 440 2.97 19.81 -0.18
C TYR A 440 2.45 19.59 -1.60
N GLN A 441 3.31 19.10 -2.48
CA GLN A 441 3.06 19.06 -3.92
C GLN A 441 3.92 18.03 -4.63
N ALA A 442 3.54 17.65 -5.85
CA ALA A 442 4.41 16.88 -6.75
C ALA A 442 4.51 17.58 -8.12
N HIS A 443 5.59 17.32 -8.85
CA HIS A 443 5.87 17.89 -10.17
C HIS A 443 6.28 16.82 -11.19
N ASP A 444 6.03 17.11 -12.47
CA ASP A 444 6.46 16.31 -13.62
C ASP A 444 6.01 14.83 -13.56
N LEU A 445 4.84 14.55 -12.97
CA LEU A 445 4.28 13.19 -12.84
C LEU A 445 4.10 12.48 -14.20
N GLN A 446 4.01 11.15 -14.17
CA GLN A 446 3.51 10.35 -15.28
C GLN A 446 2.06 10.71 -15.61
N SER A 447 1.75 10.83 -16.90
CA SER A 447 0.39 10.98 -17.41
C SER A 447 -0.21 9.61 -17.65
N ALA A 448 -1.28 9.28 -16.94
CA ALA A 448 -2.02 8.02 -17.08
C ALA A 448 -3.33 8.19 -17.87
N ASP A 449 -3.95 9.38 -17.84
CA ASP A 449 -5.13 9.67 -18.65
C ASP A 449 -4.84 9.66 -20.16
N ILE A 450 -5.85 9.22 -20.92
CA ILE A 450 -5.95 9.42 -22.39
C ILE A 450 -5.76 10.90 -22.79
N ASN A 451 -6.10 11.82 -21.88
CA ASN A 451 -5.97 13.27 -22.07
C ASN A 451 -4.55 13.81 -21.82
N GLY A 452 -3.54 12.97 -21.59
CA GLY A 452 -2.15 13.38 -21.33
C GLY A 452 -1.96 14.05 -19.97
N LYS A 453 -2.84 13.73 -19.01
CA LYS A 453 -2.84 14.25 -17.63
C LYS A 453 -3.02 13.09 -16.65
N SER A 454 -3.30 13.42 -15.40
CA SER A 454 -3.62 12.51 -14.31
C SER A 454 -4.56 13.22 -13.33
N ASP A 455 -5.26 12.44 -12.54
CA ASP A 455 -6.06 12.82 -11.38
C ASP A 455 -5.33 12.35 -10.08
N PRO A 456 -4.13 12.90 -9.74
CA PRO A 456 -3.27 12.32 -8.71
C PRO A 456 -3.72 12.56 -7.26
N PHE A 457 -3.45 11.56 -6.41
CA PHE A 457 -3.51 11.61 -4.95
C PHE A 457 -2.33 10.86 -4.32
N CYS A 458 -2.05 11.12 -3.04
CA CYS A 458 -1.01 10.45 -2.27
C CYS A 458 -1.61 9.57 -1.18
N ILE A 459 -0.98 8.43 -0.94
CA ILE A 459 -1.16 7.59 0.24
C ILE A 459 0.13 7.66 1.06
N VAL A 460 -0.01 7.97 2.35
CA VAL A 460 1.05 7.96 3.36
C VAL A 460 0.82 6.76 4.27
N GLU A 461 1.80 5.88 4.35
CA GLU A 461 1.70 4.58 5.01
C GLU A 461 2.88 4.39 5.98
N LEU A 462 2.59 4.01 7.22
CA LEU A 462 3.57 3.68 8.25
C LEU A 462 3.07 2.47 9.04
N ASP A 463 3.79 1.36 8.96
CA ASP A 463 3.39 0.06 9.50
C ASP A 463 1.99 -0.36 9.07
N ASN A 464 1.01 -0.25 9.98
CA ASN A 464 -0.40 -0.57 9.79
C ASN A 464 -1.30 0.69 9.71
N THR A 465 -0.73 1.89 9.76
CA THR A 465 -1.44 3.15 9.54
C THR A 465 -1.35 3.54 8.07
N ARG A 466 -2.50 3.85 7.46
CA ARG A 466 -2.59 4.23 6.04
C ARG A 466 -3.57 5.38 5.88
N LEU A 467 -3.07 6.50 5.37
CA LEU A 467 -3.76 7.79 5.27
C LEU A 467 -3.69 8.33 3.84
N ARG A 468 -4.72 9.07 3.40
CA ARG A 468 -4.86 9.52 2.00
C ARG A 468 -5.03 11.05 1.88
N THR A 469 -4.46 11.64 0.83
CA THR A 469 -4.76 13.03 0.41
C THR A 469 -6.00 13.09 -0.48
N HIS A 470 -6.61 14.27 -0.57
CA HIS A 470 -7.65 14.53 -1.55
C HIS A 470 -7.08 14.42 -2.98
N THR A 471 -7.92 14.01 -3.92
CA THR A 471 -7.55 13.92 -5.35
C THR A 471 -7.53 15.30 -5.99
N ILE A 472 -6.53 15.57 -6.82
CA ILE A 472 -6.45 16.82 -7.59
C ILE A 472 -6.61 16.49 -9.07
N TYR A 473 -7.78 16.79 -9.61
CA TYR A 473 -8.14 16.39 -10.97
C TYR A 473 -7.35 17.14 -12.04
N LYS A 474 -6.90 16.42 -13.08
CA LYS A 474 -6.36 16.89 -14.35
C LYS A 474 -5.11 17.76 -14.21
N THR A 475 -4.11 17.24 -13.51
CA THR A 475 -2.80 17.88 -13.33
C THR A 475 -1.63 16.87 -13.27
N LEU A 476 -0.45 17.30 -13.72
CA LEU A 476 0.84 16.64 -13.46
C LEU A 476 1.67 17.40 -12.41
N PHE A 477 1.08 18.47 -11.85
CA PHE A 477 1.62 19.36 -10.83
C PHE A 477 0.59 19.54 -9.69
N PRO A 478 0.23 18.48 -8.95
CA PRO A 478 -0.71 18.57 -7.83
C PRO A 478 -0.11 19.29 -6.63
N VAL A 479 -0.94 20.07 -5.93
CA VAL A 479 -0.62 20.78 -4.68
C VAL A 479 -1.66 20.42 -3.62
N TRP A 480 -1.31 19.49 -2.74
CA TRP A 480 -2.22 18.96 -1.70
C TRP A 480 -2.17 19.74 -0.39
N ASN A 481 -0.99 20.25 0.00
CA ASN A 481 -0.74 20.94 1.28
C ASN A 481 -1.37 20.25 2.51
N LYS A 482 -1.37 18.91 2.55
CA LYS A 482 -2.02 18.13 3.62
C LYS A 482 -1.00 17.69 4.66
N THR A 483 -1.34 17.87 5.94
CA THR A 483 -0.53 17.43 7.08
C THR A 483 -1.16 16.20 7.71
N PHE A 484 -0.35 15.19 7.99
CA PHE A 484 -0.74 13.98 8.72
C PHE A 484 0.03 13.88 10.02
N LEU A 485 -0.59 13.33 11.06
CA LEU A 485 0.03 13.07 12.36
C LEU A 485 -0.13 11.58 12.68
N ILE A 486 0.98 10.86 12.66
CA ILE A 486 1.00 9.40 12.73
C ILE A 486 1.70 8.95 14.02
N PRO A 487 1.05 8.13 14.88
CA PRO A 487 1.72 7.55 16.04
C PRO A 487 2.78 6.53 15.59
N VAL A 488 3.97 6.61 16.16
CA VAL A 488 5.12 5.77 15.82
C VAL A 488 5.25 4.66 16.85
N ARG A 489 5.01 3.41 16.44
CA ARG A 489 5.09 2.21 17.30
C ARG A 489 6.47 1.57 17.35
N ASP A 490 7.28 1.76 16.32
CA ASP A 490 8.69 1.40 16.28
C ASP A 490 9.43 2.47 15.47
N ILE A 491 10.54 3.01 15.99
CA ILE A 491 11.34 4.03 15.28
C ILE A 491 12.22 3.45 14.17
N HIS A 492 12.31 2.12 14.08
CA HIS A 492 12.93 1.41 12.97
C HIS A 492 11.99 1.19 11.78
N SER A 493 10.74 1.66 11.88
CA SER A 493 9.76 1.61 10.80
C SER A 493 10.13 2.56 9.65
N VAL A 494 9.47 2.35 8.51
CA VAL A 494 9.75 3.05 7.25
C VAL A 494 8.47 3.71 6.78
N LEU A 495 8.52 5.03 6.56
CA LEU A 495 7.43 5.81 6.01
C LEU A 495 7.40 5.61 4.50
N GLU A 496 6.34 5.01 4.00
CA GLU A 496 6.11 4.80 2.57
C GLU A 496 5.11 5.84 2.07
N ILE A 497 5.46 6.56 1.00
CA ILE A 497 4.57 7.53 0.35
C ILE A 497 4.40 7.12 -1.11
N THR A 498 3.16 6.84 -1.50
CA THR A 498 2.82 6.36 -2.84
C THR A 498 1.87 7.33 -3.53
N VAL A 499 2.22 7.76 -4.73
CA VAL A 499 1.38 8.59 -5.60
C VAL A 499 0.60 7.68 -6.54
N PHE A 500 -0.72 7.85 -6.56
CA PHE A 500 -1.66 7.12 -7.39
C PHE A 500 -2.50 8.07 -8.23
N ASP A 501 -3.10 7.54 -9.29
CA ASP A 501 -4.04 8.20 -10.19
C ASP A 501 -5.48 7.73 -9.89
N GLU A 502 -6.43 8.62 -9.62
CA GLU A 502 -7.82 8.23 -9.34
C GLU A 502 -8.68 8.16 -10.59
N ASP A 503 -8.77 6.96 -11.15
CA ASP A 503 -9.59 6.66 -12.31
C ASP A 503 -11.02 6.26 -11.89
N LYS A 504 -12.05 7.01 -12.30
CA LYS A 504 -13.43 6.90 -11.76
C LYS A 504 -14.07 5.50 -11.84
N ASN A 505 -13.59 4.64 -12.75
CA ASN A 505 -14.12 3.29 -12.99
C ASN A 505 -13.02 2.21 -13.02
N LYS A 506 -11.79 2.49 -12.56
CA LYS A 506 -10.71 1.49 -12.50
C LYS A 506 -10.07 1.45 -11.11
N VAL A 507 -9.25 0.43 -10.87
CA VAL A 507 -8.29 0.44 -9.76
C VAL A 507 -7.29 1.56 -10.00
N ALA A 508 -7.00 2.37 -8.97
CA ALA A 508 -6.12 3.52 -9.08
C ALA A 508 -4.75 3.15 -9.67
N GLU A 509 -4.30 3.88 -10.70
CA GLU A 509 -3.03 3.58 -11.38
C GLU A 509 -1.85 4.08 -10.54
N PHE A 510 -0.73 3.35 -10.59
CA PHE A 510 0.46 3.70 -9.82
C PHE A 510 1.30 4.73 -10.59
N LEU A 511 1.59 5.89 -9.98
CA LEU A 511 2.43 6.93 -10.59
C LEU A 511 3.86 6.95 -10.02
N GLY A 512 4.04 6.52 -8.76
CA GLY A 512 5.38 6.40 -8.17
C GLY A 512 5.36 6.23 -6.65
N LYS A 513 6.46 5.75 -6.07
CA LYS A 513 6.60 5.50 -4.62
C LYS A 513 7.94 5.99 -4.09
N ILE A 514 7.97 6.35 -2.81
CA ILE A 514 9.20 6.53 -2.03
C ILE A 514 9.07 5.81 -0.69
N ALA A 515 10.20 5.44 -0.11
CA ALA A 515 10.30 4.82 1.21
C ALA A 515 11.42 5.51 1.99
N ILE A 516 11.09 6.05 3.17
CA ILE A 516 11.96 6.88 3.99
C ILE A 516 12.03 6.25 5.39
N PRO A 517 13.15 5.64 5.80
CA PRO A 517 13.34 5.18 7.18
C PRO A 517 13.17 6.35 8.15
N LEU A 518 12.49 6.15 9.28
CA LEU A 518 12.23 7.25 10.22
C LEU A 518 13.52 7.90 10.73
N PHE A 519 14.61 7.14 10.93
CA PHE A 519 15.94 7.70 11.27
C PHE A 519 16.61 8.53 10.18
N ALA A 520 16.19 8.44 8.92
CA ALA A 520 16.70 9.28 7.84
C ALA A 520 16.00 10.66 7.80
N ILE A 521 14.93 10.86 8.58
CA ILE A 521 14.21 12.12 8.68
C ILE A 521 15.09 13.17 9.36
N LYS A 522 15.17 14.34 8.73
CA LYS A 522 15.72 15.56 9.32
C LYS A 522 14.56 16.50 9.62
N ASN A 523 14.32 16.73 10.90
CA ASN A 523 13.15 17.47 11.37
C ASN A 523 13.07 18.87 10.74
N GLY A 524 11.92 19.18 10.13
CA GLY A 524 11.63 20.48 9.52
C GLY A 524 12.32 20.74 8.17
N GLU A 525 13.11 19.81 7.61
CA GLU A 525 13.71 19.97 6.28
C GLU A 525 12.64 19.76 5.19
N ARG A 526 12.28 20.83 4.47
CA ARG A 526 11.49 20.73 3.22
C ARG A 526 12.38 20.20 2.11
N LYS A 527 12.02 19.06 1.54
CA LYS A 527 12.87 18.36 0.57
C LYS A 527 12.06 17.74 -0.57
N TRP A 528 12.66 17.80 -1.76
CA TRP A 528 12.17 17.10 -2.94
C TRP A 528 12.72 15.68 -3.00
N TYR A 529 11.83 14.71 -3.16
CA TYR A 529 12.15 13.30 -3.33
C TYR A 529 11.79 12.86 -4.74
N THR A 530 12.72 12.18 -5.43
CA THR A 530 12.46 11.54 -6.73
C THR A 530 11.61 10.30 -6.51
N LEU A 531 10.49 10.20 -7.24
CA LEU A 531 9.65 9.00 -7.20
C LEU A 531 10.39 7.79 -7.78
N LYS A 532 10.08 6.60 -7.28
CA LYS A 532 10.55 5.31 -7.77
C LYS A 532 9.41 4.45 -8.28
N ASP A 533 9.76 3.37 -8.95
CA ASP A 533 8.85 2.30 -9.36
C ASP A 533 8.23 1.55 -8.15
N ARG A 534 7.40 0.53 -8.42
CA ARG A 534 6.70 -0.25 -7.37
C ARG A 534 7.64 -1.03 -6.45
N LYS A 535 8.79 -1.51 -6.97
CA LYS A 535 9.82 -2.30 -6.28
C LYS A 535 10.91 -1.42 -5.65
N LEU A 536 10.86 -0.08 -5.84
CA LEU A 536 11.76 0.93 -5.27
C LEU A 536 13.22 0.86 -5.76
N LEU A 537 13.45 0.30 -6.95
CA LEU A 537 14.77 0.11 -7.56
C LEU A 537 15.08 1.19 -8.60
N ILE A 538 14.11 1.51 -9.46
CA ILE A 538 14.26 2.35 -10.66
C ILE A 538 13.55 3.70 -10.43
N PRO A 539 14.11 4.85 -10.86
CA PRO A 539 13.39 6.13 -10.82
C PRO A 539 12.12 6.09 -11.69
N ALA A 540 10.97 6.41 -11.09
CA ALA A 540 9.74 6.71 -11.79
C ALA A 540 9.70 8.18 -12.22
N LYS A 541 8.74 8.54 -13.06
CA LYS A 541 8.61 9.90 -13.58
C LYS A 541 7.86 10.80 -12.58
N GLY A 542 8.62 11.64 -11.90
CA GLY A 542 8.09 12.73 -11.07
C GLY A 542 8.91 12.95 -9.80
N VAL A 543 8.63 14.06 -9.12
CA VAL A 543 9.23 14.43 -7.83
C VAL A 543 8.15 14.92 -6.87
N ILE A 544 8.30 14.69 -5.57
CA ILE A 544 7.33 15.09 -4.53
C ILE A 544 8.03 15.88 -3.41
N GLU A 545 7.41 16.96 -2.94
CA GLU A 545 7.91 17.86 -1.89
C GLU A 545 7.23 17.56 -0.56
N ILE A 546 8.04 17.21 0.44
CA ILE A 546 7.61 16.75 1.74
C ILE A 546 8.44 17.44 2.84
N GLU A 547 7.81 17.72 3.97
CA GLU A 547 8.44 18.10 5.25
C GLU A 547 8.03 17.09 6.30
N MET A 548 8.95 16.67 7.16
CA MET A 548 8.68 15.71 8.23
C MET A 548 9.27 16.19 9.54
N THR A 549 8.58 15.88 10.63
CA THR A 549 9.05 16.15 12.01
C THR A 549 8.79 14.91 12.85
N LEU A 550 9.86 14.24 13.28
CA LEU A 550 9.81 13.05 14.13
C LEU A 550 10.17 13.40 15.58
N ALA A 551 9.31 13.05 16.53
CA ALA A 551 9.56 13.17 17.96
C ALA A 551 9.35 11.81 18.65
N TYR A 552 10.31 11.35 19.45
CA TYR A 552 10.25 10.04 20.10
C TYR A 552 11.05 9.99 21.41
N GLY A 553 10.64 9.12 22.32
CA GLY A 553 11.34 8.89 23.59
C GLY A 553 12.48 7.89 23.44
N ASN A 554 13.74 8.33 23.58
CA ASN A 554 14.94 7.49 23.44
C ASN A 554 14.89 6.17 24.23
N LEU A 555 14.53 6.21 25.52
CA LEU A 555 14.46 5.01 26.37
C LEU A 555 13.33 4.05 25.92
N LYS A 556 12.19 4.59 25.48
CA LYS A 556 11.06 3.78 24.99
C LYS A 556 11.42 3.10 23.66
N ALA A 557 12.14 3.80 22.78
CA ALA A 557 12.70 3.26 21.54
C ALA A 557 13.72 2.13 21.77
N MET A 558 14.65 2.33 22.71
CA MET A 558 15.63 1.30 23.09
C MET A 558 14.93 0.03 23.58
N LEU A 559 13.95 0.15 24.49
CA LEU A 559 13.20 -1.00 25.00
C LEU A 559 12.34 -1.67 23.92
N ARG A 560 11.69 -0.90 23.03
CA ARG A 560 10.89 -1.46 21.92
C ARG A 560 11.72 -2.33 20.98
N THR A 561 13.00 -1.97 20.77
CA THR A 561 13.92 -2.70 19.87
C THR A 561 14.06 -4.20 20.24
N PHE A 562 13.90 -4.58 21.52
CA PHE A 562 14.02 -5.96 22.01
C PHE A 562 12.66 -6.68 22.21
N THR A 563 11.56 -6.10 21.71
CA THR A 563 10.22 -6.69 21.74
C THR A 563 9.82 -7.17 20.34
N PRO A 564 8.86 -8.08 20.14
CA PRO A 564 8.45 -8.50 18.80
C PRO A 564 8.03 -7.30 17.93
N LYS A 565 8.51 -7.27 16.68
CA LYS A 565 8.10 -6.28 15.68
C LYS A 565 6.62 -6.47 15.36
N GLU A 566 5.89 -5.38 15.14
CA GLU A 566 4.49 -5.49 14.71
C GLU A 566 4.43 -6.11 13.31
N GLN A 567 3.51 -7.06 13.10
CA GLN A 567 3.28 -7.62 11.78
C GLN A 567 2.52 -6.61 10.93
N LYS A 568 3.14 -6.19 9.81
CA LYS A 568 2.47 -5.40 8.78
C LYS A 568 1.42 -6.27 8.09
N TYR A 569 0.14 -5.92 8.21
CA TYR A 569 -0.97 -6.65 7.60
C TYR A 569 -1.18 -6.29 6.11
N PHE A 570 -0.66 -5.13 5.68
CA PHE A 570 -0.60 -4.74 4.27
C PHE A 570 0.59 -5.44 3.60
N GLN A 571 0.41 -6.72 3.24
CA GLN A 571 1.36 -7.49 2.46
C GLN A 571 0.67 -8.11 1.23
N ASN A 572 1.37 -8.08 0.08
CA ASN A 572 0.92 -8.81 -1.09
C ASN A 572 1.19 -10.30 -0.88
N GLU A 573 0.29 -11.16 -1.35
CA GLU A 573 0.47 -12.62 -1.30
C GLU A 573 1.82 -13.00 -1.96
N PRO A 574 2.70 -13.73 -1.25
CA PRO A 574 4.01 -14.11 -1.78
C PRO A 574 3.82 -15.02 -3.00
N LYS A 575 4.61 -14.76 -4.04
CA LYS A 575 4.60 -15.55 -5.28
C LYS A 575 5.92 -16.30 -5.42
N LEU A 576 5.83 -17.52 -5.92
CA LEU A 576 7.00 -18.31 -6.30
C LEU A 576 7.68 -17.61 -7.48
N LYS A 577 8.96 -17.25 -7.33
CA LYS A 577 9.78 -16.55 -8.32
C LYS A 577 11.15 -17.20 -8.37
N LEU A 578 11.43 -17.95 -9.44
CA LEU A 578 12.66 -18.74 -9.56
C LEU A 578 13.93 -17.86 -9.51
N ALA A 579 13.85 -16.64 -10.04
CA ALA A 579 14.92 -15.64 -9.93
C ALA A 579 15.22 -15.28 -8.45
N VAL A 580 14.19 -15.06 -7.64
CA VAL A 580 14.32 -14.76 -6.19
C VAL A 580 14.92 -15.94 -5.44
N LEU A 581 14.49 -17.18 -5.74
CA LEU A 581 15.06 -18.39 -5.14
C LEU A 581 16.56 -18.51 -5.44
N ARG A 582 16.96 -18.37 -6.71
CA ARG A 582 18.37 -18.40 -7.16
C ARG A 582 19.20 -17.27 -6.53
N GLN A 583 18.64 -16.07 -6.44
CA GLN A 583 19.28 -14.94 -5.77
C GLN A 583 19.51 -15.22 -4.28
N ASN A 584 18.53 -15.80 -3.58
CA ASN A 584 18.63 -16.13 -2.16
C ASN A 584 19.66 -17.24 -1.88
N ILE A 585 19.73 -18.25 -2.74
CA ILE A 585 20.80 -19.26 -2.71
C ILE A 585 22.17 -18.57 -2.89
N THR A 586 22.31 -17.67 -3.86
CA THR A 586 23.56 -16.93 -4.12
C THR A 586 23.96 -16.04 -2.93
N ARG A 587 23.01 -15.32 -2.31
CA ARG A 587 23.21 -14.53 -1.10
C ARG A 587 23.78 -15.40 0.04
N ILE A 588 23.16 -16.56 0.30
CA ILE A 588 23.60 -17.51 1.33
C ILE A 588 24.98 -18.11 1.00
N GLN A 589 25.22 -18.50 -0.25
CA GLN A 589 26.52 -19.04 -0.70
C GLN A 589 27.65 -18.03 -0.48
N ASN A 590 27.43 -16.75 -0.79
CA ASN A 590 28.41 -15.69 -0.57
C ASN A 590 28.76 -15.51 0.92
N MET A 591 27.75 -15.55 1.81
CA MET A 591 27.97 -15.50 3.27
C MET A 591 28.71 -16.76 3.77
N LEU A 592 28.31 -17.94 3.30
CA LEU A 592 28.95 -19.21 3.65
C LEU A 592 30.41 -19.25 3.18
N MET A 593 30.69 -18.75 1.98
CA MET A 593 32.06 -18.65 1.44
C MET A 593 32.94 -17.72 2.28
N ALA A 594 32.41 -16.62 2.81
CA ALA A 594 33.15 -15.78 3.75
C ALA A 594 33.53 -16.55 5.03
N VAL A 595 32.60 -17.34 5.60
CA VAL A 595 32.85 -18.20 6.76
C VAL A 595 33.87 -19.30 6.43
N LEU A 596 33.71 -20.00 5.30
CA LEU A 596 34.64 -21.03 4.84
C LEU A 596 36.04 -20.47 4.58
N ASN A 597 36.18 -19.22 4.15
CA ASN A 597 37.48 -18.57 3.98
C ASN A 597 38.17 -18.30 5.33
N VAL A 598 37.43 -18.02 6.40
CA VAL A 598 37.99 -17.97 7.77
C VAL A 598 38.47 -19.36 8.21
N PHE A 599 37.69 -20.42 7.97
CA PHE A 599 38.13 -21.80 8.27
C PHE A 599 39.36 -22.21 7.44
N LYS A 600 39.42 -21.84 6.15
CA LYS A 600 40.61 -22.06 5.30
C LYS A 600 41.84 -21.31 5.85
N PHE A 601 41.67 -20.10 6.38
CA PHE A 601 42.75 -19.35 7.03
C PHE A 601 43.24 -20.02 8.32
N ILE A 602 42.32 -20.52 9.16
CA ILE A 602 42.67 -21.28 10.37
C ILE A 602 43.44 -22.56 10.00
N ASN A 603 42.95 -23.32 9.00
CA ASN A 603 43.64 -24.51 8.50
C ASN A 603 45.01 -24.17 7.89
N TYR A 604 45.13 -23.06 7.16
CA TYR A 604 46.41 -22.57 6.63
C TYR A 604 47.45 -22.30 7.74
N CYS A 605 47.01 -21.79 8.90
CA CYS A 605 47.86 -21.66 10.08
C CYS A 605 48.19 -23.01 10.73
N PHE A 606 47.23 -23.94 10.83
CA PHE A 606 47.47 -25.28 11.39
C PHE A 606 48.35 -26.17 10.50
N GLU A 607 48.33 -25.96 9.19
CA GLU A 607 49.21 -26.63 8.21
C GLU A 607 50.62 -26.01 8.14
N TRP A 608 50.90 -24.96 8.93
CA TRP A 608 52.19 -24.25 8.98
C TRP A 608 52.72 -23.72 7.63
N LYS A 609 51.82 -23.51 6.64
CA LYS A 609 52.16 -23.07 5.27
C LYS A 609 52.98 -21.77 5.22
N ASN A 610 52.76 -20.86 6.17
CA ASN A 610 53.68 -19.77 6.48
C ASN A 610 54.15 -19.93 7.93
N PRO A 611 55.42 -20.34 8.19
CA PRO A 611 55.86 -20.67 9.54
C PRO A 611 55.91 -19.45 10.48
N VAL A 612 56.15 -18.25 9.96
CA VAL A 612 56.18 -17.02 10.77
C VAL A 612 54.77 -16.65 11.24
N LEU A 613 53.82 -16.60 10.31
CA LEU A 613 52.42 -16.29 10.62
C LEU A 613 51.82 -17.35 11.56
N SER A 614 52.11 -18.63 11.30
CA SER A 614 51.58 -19.76 12.07
C SER A 614 52.16 -19.80 13.50
N SER A 615 53.45 -19.49 13.67
CA SER A 615 54.07 -19.33 14.98
C SER A 615 53.41 -18.20 15.80
N PHE A 616 53.16 -17.05 15.16
CA PHE A 616 52.48 -15.92 15.80
C PHE A 616 51.03 -16.25 16.18
N ALA A 617 50.28 -16.90 15.27
CA ALA A 617 48.91 -17.34 15.53
C ALA A 617 48.84 -18.40 16.63
N PHE A 618 49.79 -19.34 16.68
CA PHE A 618 49.91 -20.33 17.76
C PHE A 618 50.17 -19.67 19.11
N LEU A 619 51.15 -18.76 19.20
CA LEU A 619 51.49 -18.06 20.44
C LEU A 619 50.30 -17.23 20.96
N ILE A 620 49.62 -16.49 20.08
CA ILE A 620 48.38 -15.77 20.43
C ILE A 620 47.30 -16.73 20.93
N SER A 621 47.10 -17.87 20.24
CA SER A 621 46.06 -18.85 20.61
C SER A 621 46.34 -19.49 21.97
N VAL A 622 47.60 -19.82 22.27
CA VAL A 622 47.99 -20.36 23.58
C VAL A 622 47.76 -19.33 24.69
N LEU A 623 48.16 -18.06 24.49
CA LEU A 623 47.91 -16.99 25.46
C LEU A 623 46.40 -16.74 25.66
N LEU A 624 45.61 -16.76 24.59
CA LEU A 624 44.16 -16.57 24.64
C LEU A 624 43.48 -17.71 25.41
N VAL A 625 43.76 -18.97 25.07
CA VAL A 625 43.16 -20.14 25.73
C VAL A 625 43.56 -20.23 27.20
N TRP A 626 44.82 -19.90 27.55
CA TRP A 626 45.28 -19.92 28.94
C TRP A 626 44.58 -18.89 29.83
N ASN A 627 44.25 -17.72 29.28
CA ASN A 627 43.61 -16.61 30.01
C ASN A 627 42.12 -16.45 29.65
N PHE A 628 41.47 -17.47 29.08
CA PHE A 628 40.13 -17.32 28.52
C PHE A 628 39.06 -17.18 29.62
N GLU A 629 38.45 -16.00 29.69
CA GLU A 629 37.28 -15.73 30.54
C GLU A 629 36.06 -15.34 29.69
N LEU A 630 34.85 -15.63 30.19
CA LEU A 630 33.61 -15.48 29.41
C LEU A 630 33.32 -14.05 28.95
N TYR A 631 33.75 -13.04 29.71
CA TYR A 631 33.59 -11.64 29.31
C TYR A 631 34.41 -11.29 28.05
N MET A 632 35.41 -12.10 27.67
CA MET A 632 36.18 -11.89 26.45
C MET A 632 35.36 -12.15 25.19
N LEU A 633 34.28 -12.94 25.25
CA LEU A 633 33.40 -13.18 24.10
C LEU A 633 32.72 -11.89 23.61
N PRO A 634 31.92 -11.15 24.41
CA PRO A 634 31.37 -9.87 23.95
C PRO A 634 32.47 -8.83 23.65
N LEU A 635 33.62 -8.87 24.33
CA LEU A 635 34.75 -7.99 24.03
C LEU A 635 35.34 -8.23 22.63
N THR A 636 35.47 -9.50 22.20
CA THR A 636 35.90 -9.82 20.82
C THR A 636 34.88 -9.39 19.77
N LEU A 637 33.58 -9.44 20.08
CA LEU A 637 32.54 -8.86 19.20
C LEU A 637 32.70 -7.32 19.11
N ILE A 638 32.93 -6.62 20.23
CA ILE A 638 33.22 -5.17 20.24
C ILE A 638 34.48 -4.86 19.41
N ALA A 639 35.51 -5.71 19.45
CA ALA A 639 36.70 -5.55 18.61
C ALA A 639 36.39 -5.67 17.10
N LEU A 640 35.41 -6.49 16.70
CA LEU A 640 34.92 -6.54 15.31
C LEU A 640 34.20 -5.25 14.92
N PHE A 641 33.33 -4.71 15.78
CA PHE A 641 32.73 -3.38 15.58
C PHE A 641 33.80 -2.30 15.43
N ALA A 642 34.79 -2.26 16.33
CA ALA A 642 35.88 -1.28 16.25
C ALA A 642 36.69 -1.40 14.95
N ARG A 643 37.03 -2.62 14.52
CA ARG A 643 37.73 -2.87 13.25
C ARG A 643 36.93 -2.37 12.05
N ASN A 644 35.64 -2.67 12.00
CA ASN A 644 34.77 -2.27 10.90
C ASN A 644 34.51 -0.74 10.91
N PHE A 645 34.35 -0.13 12.10
CA PHE A 645 34.28 1.33 12.25
C PHE A 645 35.54 2.02 11.73
N LEU A 646 36.73 1.50 12.06
CA LEU A 646 38.00 2.01 11.52
C LEU A 646 38.11 1.85 9.99
N ALA A 647 37.56 0.77 9.42
CA ALA A 647 37.55 0.55 7.99
C ALA A 647 36.61 1.54 7.27
N GLU A 648 35.42 1.78 7.81
CA GLU A 648 34.44 2.71 7.25
C GLU A 648 34.87 4.17 7.42
N TYR A 649 35.39 4.53 8.59
CA TYR A 649 36.06 5.82 8.83
C TYR A 649 37.18 6.06 7.83
N ARG A 650 38.01 5.04 7.54
CA ARG A 650 39.07 5.16 6.52
C ARG A 650 38.50 5.45 5.13
N ARG A 651 37.48 4.71 4.69
CA ARG A 651 36.81 4.89 3.39
C ARG A 651 36.27 6.30 3.21
N TYR A 652 35.59 6.82 4.24
CA TYR A 652 35.04 8.18 4.25
C TYR A 652 36.11 9.24 3.95
N TYR A 653 37.30 9.12 4.57
CA TYR A 653 38.41 10.06 4.33
C TYR A 653 39.22 9.78 3.06
N THR A 654 39.27 8.54 2.54
CA THR A 654 39.94 8.25 1.26
C THR A 654 39.09 8.57 0.04
N GLY A 655 37.81 8.94 0.22
CA GLY A 655 36.91 9.33 -0.87
C GLY A 655 36.50 8.17 -1.80
N ASP A 656 36.68 6.93 -1.34
CA ASP A 656 36.43 5.72 -2.13
C ASP A 656 34.91 5.45 -2.14
N SER A 657 34.25 5.85 -3.22
CA SER A 657 32.78 5.85 -3.32
C SER A 657 32.19 4.44 -3.36
N ASN A 658 30.97 4.26 -2.83
CA ASN A 658 30.25 2.97 -2.73
C ASN A 658 29.90 2.29 -4.08
N THR A 659 30.90 1.76 -4.78
CA THR A 659 30.74 0.92 -5.98
C THR A 659 29.86 -0.30 -5.71
N ILE A 660 30.04 -0.93 -4.54
CA ILE A 660 29.30 -2.14 -4.10
C ILE A 660 27.77 -1.93 -4.15
N THR A 661 27.27 -0.73 -3.83
CA THR A 661 25.81 -0.45 -3.89
C THR A 661 25.27 -0.23 -5.30
N ASP A 662 26.13 0.15 -6.25
CA ASP A 662 25.75 0.29 -7.66
C ASP A 662 25.81 -1.07 -8.38
N GLU A 663 26.77 -1.93 -8.04
CA GLU A 663 26.81 -3.33 -8.48
C GLU A 663 25.58 -4.12 -7.99
N ASN A 664 25.25 -4.04 -6.70
CA ASN A 664 24.08 -4.72 -6.14
C ASN A 664 22.76 -4.22 -6.74
N LEU A 665 22.63 -2.92 -7.03
CA LEU A 665 21.46 -2.36 -7.72
C LEU A 665 21.36 -2.87 -9.16
N THR A 666 22.48 -2.96 -9.88
CA THR A 666 22.52 -3.47 -11.26
C THR A 666 22.08 -4.93 -11.29
N ALA A 667 22.62 -5.76 -10.39
CA ALA A 667 22.21 -7.16 -10.24
C ALA A 667 20.73 -7.31 -9.86
N ALA A 668 20.17 -6.42 -9.03
CA ALA A 668 18.74 -6.45 -8.70
C ALA A 668 17.86 -6.19 -9.93
N ILE A 669 18.23 -5.23 -10.77
CA ILE A 669 17.52 -4.88 -12.02
C ILE A 669 17.65 -6.00 -13.06
N GLU A 670 18.82 -6.63 -13.19
CA GLU A 670 19.02 -7.75 -14.12
C GLU A 670 18.17 -8.98 -13.74
N ASN A 671 18.10 -9.31 -12.45
CA ASN A 671 17.24 -10.41 -11.97
C ASN A 671 15.74 -10.10 -12.15
N GLU A 672 15.35 -8.83 -12.04
CA GLU A 672 13.98 -8.38 -12.32
C GLU A 672 13.58 -8.59 -13.79
N ALA A 673 14.44 -8.21 -14.73
CA ALA A 673 14.16 -8.38 -16.17
C ALA A 673 13.99 -9.87 -16.56
N ILE A 674 14.81 -10.75 -15.99
CA ILE A 674 14.72 -12.21 -16.20
C ILE A 674 13.38 -12.79 -15.69
N ASP A 675 12.86 -12.24 -14.60
CA ASP A 675 11.63 -12.72 -13.96
C ASP A 675 10.38 -12.28 -14.75
N ASP A 676 10.38 -11.04 -15.27
CA ASP A 676 9.32 -10.55 -16.16
C ASP A 676 9.29 -11.34 -17.50
N ASP A 677 10.45 -11.68 -18.08
CA ASP A 677 10.56 -12.58 -19.26
C ASP A 677 9.99 -13.99 -18.99
N ILE A 678 10.15 -14.53 -17.77
CA ILE A 678 9.62 -15.85 -17.40
C ILE A 678 8.10 -15.80 -17.21
N ASP A 679 7.57 -14.75 -16.58
CA ASP A 679 6.11 -14.57 -16.37
C ASP A 679 5.36 -14.44 -17.72
N GLU A 680 5.93 -13.74 -18.72
CA GLU A 680 5.34 -13.71 -20.08
C GLU A 680 5.27 -15.11 -20.71
N ASN A 681 6.36 -15.88 -20.64
CA ASN A 681 6.41 -17.23 -21.22
C ASN A 681 5.49 -18.22 -20.51
N ALA A 682 5.32 -18.11 -19.19
CA ALA A 682 4.46 -18.97 -18.39
C ALA A 682 2.96 -18.86 -18.75
N SER A 683 2.53 -17.72 -19.32
CA SER A 683 1.13 -17.46 -19.70
C SER A 683 0.58 -18.37 -20.81
N THR A 684 1.42 -19.18 -21.47
CA THR A 684 1.09 -19.88 -22.72
C THR A 684 0.76 -21.38 -22.62
N LYS A 685 0.75 -21.99 -21.42
CA LYS A 685 0.55 -23.44 -21.25
C LYS A 685 -0.53 -23.82 -20.22
N GLU A 686 -1.74 -24.11 -20.70
CA GLU A 686 -2.76 -24.84 -19.93
C GLU A 686 -2.63 -26.36 -20.12
N GLU A 687 -2.33 -27.13 -19.06
CA GLU A 687 -2.59 -28.58 -19.06
C GLU A 687 -3.22 -29.13 -17.75
N LYS A 688 -4.30 -29.89 -17.96
CA LYS A 688 -4.83 -31.02 -17.16
C LYS A 688 -4.93 -30.88 -15.62
N LYS A 689 -6.18 -30.65 -15.18
CA LYS A 689 -6.66 -30.42 -13.79
C LYS A 689 -6.19 -31.41 -12.69
N SER A 690 -5.78 -32.64 -13.01
CA SER A 690 -5.38 -33.64 -11.99
C SER A 690 -3.90 -33.54 -11.59
N ILE A 691 -3.03 -33.10 -12.50
CA ILE A 691 -1.61 -32.85 -12.19
C ILE A 691 -1.47 -31.50 -11.46
N ARG A 692 -2.36 -30.54 -11.78
CA ARG A 692 -2.42 -29.20 -11.18
C ARG A 692 -2.46 -29.21 -9.65
N GLU A 693 -3.19 -30.11 -9.00
CA GLU A 693 -3.25 -30.15 -7.52
C GLU A 693 -1.93 -30.63 -6.90
N LYS A 694 -1.23 -31.57 -7.54
CA LYS A 694 0.11 -32.01 -7.10
C LYS A 694 1.18 -30.95 -7.38
N ILE A 695 1.08 -30.29 -8.54
CA ILE A 695 1.94 -29.14 -8.88
C ILE A 695 1.71 -28.00 -7.89
N GLN A 696 0.46 -27.71 -7.51
CA GLN A 696 0.16 -26.65 -6.56
C GLN A 696 0.68 -26.98 -5.15
N ALA A 697 0.48 -28.21 -4.65
CA ALA A 697 1.10 -28.63 -3.39
C ALA A 697 2.64 -28.56 -3.43
N PHE A 698 3.26 -28.86 -4.57
CA PHE A 698 4.71 -28.69 -4.76
C PHE A 698 5.09 -27.20 -4.77
N GLN A 699 4.36 -26.35 -5.51
CA GLN A 699 4.56 -24.90 -5.54
C GLN A 699 4.46 -24.29 -4.15
N ASP A 700 3.49 -24.69 -3.33
CA ASP A 700 3.34 -24.26 -1.94
C ASP A 700 4.58 -24.66 -1.11
N THR A 701 5.11 -25.88 -1.26
CA THR A 701 6.34 -26.29 -0.55
C THR A 701 7.60 -25.57 -1.04
N VAL A 702 7.71 -25.27 -2.34
CA VAL A 702 8.85 -24.49 -2.86
C VAL A 702 8.74 -23.02 -2.44
N LEU A 703 7.52 -22.48 -2.31
CA LEU A 703 7.28 -21.15 -1.76
C LEU A 703 7.69 -21.07 -0.29
N GLU A 704 7.33 -22.06 0.54
CA GLU A 704 7.79 -22.17 1.93
C GLU A 704 9.33 -22.22 2.01
N VAL A 705 9.99 -22.98 1.13
CA VAL A 705 11.46 -22.99 1.03
C VAL A 705 12.03 -21.65 0.56
N GLN A 706 11.39 -20.96 -0.39
CA GLN A 706 11.80 -19.64 -0.86
C GLN A 706 11.76 -18.60 0.27
N GLU A 707 10.69 -18.62 1.07
CA GLU A 707 10.51 -17.76 2.25
C GLU A 707 11.50 -18.11 3.37
N ALA A 708 11.73 -19.40 3.64
CA ALA A 708 12.74 -19.84 4.61
C ALA A 708 14.17 -19.41 4.20
N LEU A 709 14.49 -19.48 2.91
CA LEU A 709 15.78 -19.00 2.39
C LEU A 709 15.87 -17.47 2.40
N ASP A 710 14.80 -16.74 2.08
CA ASP A 710 14.82 -15.26 2.16
C ASP A 710 14.95 -14.76 3.60
N THR A 711 14.19 -15.33 4.53
CA THR A 711 14.27 -14.98 5.96
C THR A 711 15.64 -15.31 6.54
N LEU A 712 16.28 -16.40 6.12
CA LEU A 712 17.66 -16.73 6.50
C LEU A 712 18.69 -15.76 5.88
N ALA A 713 18.60 -15.50 4.57
CA ALA A 713 19.50 -14.60 3.85
C ALA A 713 19.43 -13.17 4.39
N SER A 714 18.21 -12.63 4.53
CA SER A 714 17.95 -11.30 5.10
C SER A 714 18.39 -11.20 6.56
N SER A 715 18.18 -12.23 7.39
CA SER A 715 18.67 -12.24 8.78
C SER A 715 20.20 -12.22 8.87
N ALA A 716 20.89 -12.95 7.99
CA ALA A 716 22.35 -12.94 7.92
C ALA A 716 22.90 -11.58 7.45
N GLU A 717 22.26 -10.96 6.46
CA GLU A 717 22.58 -9.59 6.01
C GLU A 717 22.33 -8.54 7.10
N ARG A 718 21.18 -8.59 7.78
CA ARG A 718 20.85 -7.70 8.90
C ARG A 718 21.87 -7.81 10.04
N LEU A 719 22.34 -9.02 10.35
CA LEU A 719 23.42 -9.25 11.30
C LEU A 719 24.76 -8.63 10.81
N LYS A 720 25.16 -8.89 9.57
CA LYS A 720 26.34 -8.25 8.93
C LYS A 720 26.24 -6.72 8.97
N ASN A 721 25.09 -6.16 8.66
CA ASN A 721 24.83 -4.71 8.62
C ASN A 721 24.86 -4.07 10.00
N THR A 722 24.63 -4.86 11.06
CA THR A 722 24.88 -4.42 12.44
C THR A 722 26.36 -4.08 12.65
N PHE A 723 27.26 -4.98 12.23
CA PHE A 723 28.71 -4.77 12.35
C PHE A 723 29.30 -3.75 11.37
N ASN A 724 28.56 -3.40 10.30
CA ASN A 724 29.01 -2.45 9.27
C ASN A 724 28.51 -1.01 9.50
N PHE A 725 27.80 -0.73 10.60
CA PHE A 725 27.23 0.59 10.90
C PHE A 725 26.23 1.10 9.85
N SER A 726 25.54 0.20 9.14
CA SER A 726 24.51 0.57 8.16
C SER A 726 23.35 1.38 8.78
N VAL A 727 23.06 1.13 10.07
CA VAL A 727 22.21 1.98 10.91
C VAL A 727 22.99 2.32 12.19
N PRO A 728 23.70 3.46 12.26
CA PRO A 728 24.65 3.75 13.34
C PRO A 728 24.03 3.67 14.74
N TRP A 729 22.77 4.10 14.91
CA TRP A 729 22.07 4.05 16.20
C TRP A 729 21.94 2.63 16.75
N LEU A 730 21.60 1.65 15.89
CA LEU A 730 21.50 0.24 16.27
C LEU A 730 22.88 -0.36 16.57
N SER A 731 23.89 -0.05 15.77
CA SER A 731 25.26 -0.52 16.02
C SER A 731 25.81 0.01 17.35
N TRP A 732 25.55 1.28 17.69
CA TRP A 732 25.89 1.83 19.01
C TRP A 732 25.10 1.19 20.15
N LEU A 733 23.80 0.94 19.97
CA LEU A 733 22.99 0.21 20.96
C LEU A 733 23.54 -1.20 21.20
N ALA A 734 23.93 -1.92 20.14
CA ALA A 734 24.58 -3.23 20.25
C ALA A 734 25.90 -3.16 21.02
N ILE A 735 26.74 -2.15 20.78
CA ILE A 735 27.99 -1.93 21.54
C ILE A 735 27.69 -1.66 23.02
N ILE A 736 26.70 -0.82 23.34
CA ILE A 736 26.29 -0.53 24.72
C ILE A 736 25.80 -1.81 25.42
N VAL A 737 24.95 -2.61 24.77
CA VAL A 737 24.47 -3.89 25.32
C VAL A 737 25.64 -4.86 25.50
N LEU A 738 26.56 -4.97 24.55
CA LEU A 738 27.75 -5.82 24.68
C LEU A 738 28.68 -5.35 25.82
N LEU A 739 28.83 -4.04 26.04
CA LEU A 739 29.59 -3.49 27.17
C LEU A 739 28.92 -3.83 28.51
N VAL A 740 27.59 -3.68 28.62
CA VAL A 740 26.83 -4.08 29.82
C VAL A 740 26.95 -5.59 30.07
N VAL A 741 26.84 -6.42 29.03
CA VAL A 741 27.03 -7.88 29.14
C VAL A 741 28.46 -8.23 29.53
N THR A 742 29.47 -7.53 28.99
CA THR A 742 30.89 -7.68 29.38
C THR A 742 31.06 -7.37 30.87
N PHE A 743 30.51 -6.25 31.35
CA PHE A 743 30.56 -5.85 32.76
C PHE A 743 29.85 -6.86 33.68
N ILE A 744 28.67 -7.36 33.28
CA ILE A 744 27.93 -8.38 34.04
C ILE A 744 28.72 -9.70 34.11
N LEU A 745 29.31 -10.15 33.00
CA LEU A 745 30.11 -11.39 32.97
C LEU A 745 31.43 -11.27 33.74
N TYR A 746 31.98 -10.05 33.87
CA TYR A 746 33.15 -9.76 34.69
C TYR A 746 32.81 -9.72 36.19
N MET A 747 31.71 -9.04 36.57
CA MET A 747 31.33 -8.84 37.97
C MET A 747 30.61 -10.06 38.58
N ILE A 748 29.87 -10.85 37.80
CA ILE A 748 29.00 -11.92 38.30
C ILE A 748 29.51 -13.29 37.82
N PRO A 749 30.00 -14.16 38.74
CA PRO A 749 30.39 -15.51 38.39
C PRO A 749 29.27 -16.31 37.71
N LEU A 750 29.63 -17.03 36.63
CA LEU A 750 28.71 -17.78 35.75
C LEU A 750 27.63 -18.59 36.49
N ARG A 751 27.97 -19.22 37.63
CA ARG A 751 27.04 -20.02 38.44
C ARG A 751 25.79 -19.24 38.85
N TYR A 752 25.91 -17.95 39.16
CA TYR A 752 24.78 -17.11 39.55
C TYR A 752 23.95 -16.67 38.34
N LEU A 753 24.59 -16.44 37.19
CA LEU A 753 23.90 -16.16 35.93
C LEU A 753 23.11 -17.37 35.43
N LEU A 754 23.68 -18.58 35.53
CA LEU A 754 22.99 -19.85 35.24
C LEU A 754 21.84 -20.09 36.22
N LEU A 755 22.04 -19.86 37.52
CA LEU A 755 20.97 -19.97 38.52
C LEU A 755 19.83 -18.98 38.23
N ALA A 756 20.15 -17.72 37.95
CA ALA A 756 19.17 -16.71 37.57
C ALA A 756 18.46 -17.06 36.25
N PHE A 757 19.16 -17.61 35.26
CA PHE A 757 18.56 -18.08 34.01
C PHE A 757 17.60 -19.25 34.23
N VAL A 758 17.97 -20.24 35.05
CA VAL A 758 17.10 -21.37 35.41
C VAL A 758 15.86 -20.86 36.15
N ILE A 759 16.03 -20.06 37.21
CA ILE A 759 14.91 -19.43 37.93
C ILE A 759 14.03 -18.63 36.96
N ASN A 760 14.63 -17.84 36.07
CA ASN A 760 13.89 -17.06 35.08
C ASN A 760 13.06 -17.97 34.18
N LYS A 761 13.66 -19.01 33.58
CA LYS A 761 13.00 -19.94 32.65
C LYS A 761 11.84 -20.70 33.31
N PHE A 762 11.99 -21.16 34.56
CA PHE A 762 10.91 -21.84 35.29
C PHE A 762 9.81 -20.88 35.80
N THR A 763 10.12 -19.60 36.04
CA THR A 763 9.13 -18.61 36.53
C THR A 763 8.56 -17.68 35.45
N LYS A 764 9.10 -17.68 34.22
CA LYS A 764 8.72 -16.77 33.12
C LYS A 764 7.22 -16.78 32.86
N ARG A 765 6.65 -17.99 32.73
CA ARG A 765 5.23 -18.23 32.43
C ARG A 765 4.28 -17.82 33.55
N PHE A 766 4.73 -17.87 34.81
CA PHE A 766 3.94 -17.42 35.96
C PHE A 766 4.02 -15.91 36.17
N ARG A 767 5.15 -15.27 35.83
CA ARG A 767 5.36 -13.82 36.03
C ARG A 767 4.83 -12.92 34.91
N LYS A 768 4.73 -13.40 33.67
CA LYS A 768 4.35 -12.56 32.51
C LYS A 768 2.88 -12.70 32.04
N GLY A 769 2.06 -13.52 32.70
CA GLY A 769 0.63 -13.66 32.38
C GLY A 769 0.32 -14.51 31.14
N PRO A 770 -0.97 -14.66 30.78
CA PRO A 770 -1.41 -15.52 29.68
C PRO A 770 -1.06 -14.98 28.28
N ASP A 771 -0.99 -13.65 28.11
CA ASP A 771 -0.79 -13.00 26.80
C ASP A 771 0.69 -12.83 26.42
N TYR A 772 1.62 -13.44 27.16
CA TYR A 772 3.04 -13.32 26.86
C TYR A 772 3.47 -14.21 25.70
N ILE A 773 3.69 -13.59 24.55
CA ILE A 773 4.31 -14.21 23.37
C ILE A 773 5.80 -14.47 23.67
N ASP A 774 6.23 -15.73 23.58
CA ASP A 774 7.65 -16.08 23.70
C ASP A 774 8.42 -15.54 22.49
N ASN A 775 9.29 -14.56 22.75
CA ASN A 775 10.09 -13.85 21.76
C ASN A 775 11.59 -14.09 21.97
N ASN A 776 12.40 -13.87 20.92
CA ASN A 776 13.85 -13.95 21.01
C ASN A 776 14.45 -12.55 20.77
N GLU A 777 14.85 -11.91 21.86
CA GLU A 777 15.35 -10.53 21.92
C GLU A 777 16.48 -10.23 20.92
N VAL A 778 17.30 -11.23 20.55
CA VAL A 778 18.38 -11.10 19.55
C VAL A 778 17.83 -11.06 18.13
N PHE A 779 16.88 -11.94 17.78
CA PHE A 779 16.22 -11.90 16.48
C PHE A 779 15.32 -10.68 16.35
N ASP A 780 14.66 -10.29 17.45
CA ASP A 780 13.90 -9.05 17.53
C ASP A 780 14.81 -7.86 17.19
N PHE A 781 15.97 -7.72 17.84
CA PHE A 781 16.95 -6.68 17.52
C PHE A 781 17.40 -6.76 16.05
N ILE A 782 17.79 -7.93 15.54
CA ILE A 782 18.28 -8.08 14.15
C ILE A 782 17.19 -7.71 13.13
N SER A 783 15.91 -8.03 13.38
CA SER A 783 14.78 -7.72 12.50
C SER A 783 14.47 -6.22 12.32
N ARG A 784 15.13 -5.35 13.10
CA ARG A 784 15.06 -3.88 12.97
C ARG A 784 16.02 -3.32 11.93
N LEU A 785 17.11 -4.04 11.65
CA LEU A 785 18.03 -3.60 10.61
C LEU A 785 17.44 -3.87 9.21
N PRO A 786 17.79 -3.05 8.21
CA PRO A 786 17.53 -3.37 6.82
C PRO A 786 18.52 -4.44 6.31
N SER A 787 18.01 -5.34 5.49
CA SER A 787 18.77 -6.22 4.59
C SER A 787 19.46 -5.42 3.48
N ASP A 788 20.33 -6.06 2.70
CA ASP A 788 21.06 -5.36 1.63
C ASP A 788 20.10 -4.88 0.52
N MET A 789 19.00 -5.59 0.28
CA MET A 789 17.94 -5.18 -0.64
C MET A 789 17.15 -3.97 -0.12
N GLU A 790 16.72 -4.00 1.15
CA GLU A 790 16.00 -2.89 1.80
C GLU A 790 16.84 -1.60 1.79
N LEU A 791 18.16 -1.69 2.02
CA LEU A 791 19.07 -0.55 1.90
C LEU A 791 19.08 0.09 0.50
N ILE A 792 18.95 -0.70 -0.57
CA ILE A 792 18.86 -0.19 -1.95
C ILE A 792 17.50 0.48 -2.17
N GLN A 793 16.42 -0.11 -1.67
CA GLN A 793 15.07 0.45 -1.76
C GLN A 793 14.95 1.79 -1.03
N TYR A 794 15.62 1.95 0.11
CA TYR A 794 15.61 3.19 0.90
C TYR A 794 16.65 4.23 0.44
N ARG A 795 17.51 3.89 -0.52
CA ARG A 795 18.51 4.80 -1.09
C ARG A 795 17.85 6.01 -1.74
N GLU A 796 18.19 7.21 -1.28
CA GLU A 796 17.76 8.46 -1.90
C GLU A 796 18.37 8.62 -3.31
N LEU A 797 17.53 8.91 -4.30
CA LEU A 797 17.97 9.26 -5.66
C LEU A 797 18.12 10.77 -5.80
N LYS A 798 19.20 11.21 -6.46
CA LYS A 798 19.42 12.65 -6.73
C LYS A 798 18.28 13.21 -7.58
N VAL A 799 17.71 14.34 -7.15
CA VAL A 799 16.70 15.07 -7.92
C VAL A 799 17.32 15.61 -9.21
N ILE A 800 16.86 15.10 -10.36
CA ILE A 800 17.33 15.55 -11.68
C ILE A 800 16.50 16.78 -12.08
N THR A 801 16.84 17.95 -11.53
CA THR A 801 16.25 19.22 -11.95
C THR A 801 16.55 19.46 -13.45
N ARG A 802 15.63 20.07 -14.20
CA ARG A 802 15.76 20.29 -15.66
C ARG A 802 17.08 20.97 -16.08
N SER A 803 17.68 21.80 -15.22
CA SER A 803 19.02 22.39 -15.40
C SER A 803 20.14 21.35 -15.48
N THR A 804 20.11 20.31 -14.64
CA THR A 804 21.09 19.22 -14.64
C THR A 804 20.91 18.30 -15.86
N ALA A 805 19.68 18.05 -16.29
CA ALA A 805 19.37 17.31 -17.51
C ALA A 805 19.85 18.07 -18.78
N ALA A 806 19.66 19.39 -18.82
CA ALA A 806 20.17 20.24 -19.90
C ALA A 806 21.71 20.24 -19.94
N ASN A 807 22.38 20.29 -18.79
CA ASN A 807 23.85 20.19 -18.72
C ASN A 807 24.37 18.80 -19.10
N LYS A 808 23.69 17.70 -18.72
CA LYS A 808 24.02 16.35 -19.22
C LYS A 808 23.85 16.25 -20.74
N LYS A 809 22.73 16.74 -21.31
CA LYS A 809 22.53 16.78 -22.78
C LYS A 809 23.58 17.63 -23.50
N LYS A 810 23.99 18.77 -22.92
CA LYS A 810 25.11 19.57 -23.46
C LYS A 810 26.45 18.84 -23.38
N GLN A 811 26.72 18.08 -22.32
CA GLN A 811 27.95 17.29 -22.21
C GLN A 811 27.99 16.08 -23.14
N THR A 812 26.86 15.40 -23.38
CA THR A 812 26.81 14.30 -24.38
C THR A 812 26.91 14.83 -25.81
N ASN A 813 26.25 15.95 -26.13
CA ASN A 813 26.36 16.61 -27.44
C ASN A 813 27.68 17.41 -27.62
N SER A 814 28.57 17.39 -26.62
CA SER A 814 29.94 17.93 -26.69
C SER A 814 30.98 16.82 -26.78
N LYS A 815 30.57 15.55 -26.77
CA LYS A 815 31.43 14.35 -26.86
C LYS A 815 31.11 13.45 -28.06
N ASN A 816 30.06 13.79 -28.81
CA ASN A 816 29.80 13.36 -30.18
C ASN A 816 30.08 14.55 -31.12
#